data_AF-A0A0L8JDK2-F1
#
_entry.id   AF-A0A0L8JDK2-F1
#
_cell.length_a   1.000
_cell.length_b   1.000
_cell.length_c   1.000
_cell.angle_alpha   90.00
_cell.angle_beta   90.00
_cell.angle_gamma   90.00
#
_symmetry.space_group_name_H-M   'P 1'
#
loop_
_entity.id
_entity.type
_entity.pdbx_description
1 polymer ?
#
loop_
_entity_poly.entity_id
_entity_poly.type
_entity_poly.pdbx_seq_one_letter_code
_entity_poly.pdbx_strand_id
1 'polypeptide(L)'
;MLIAARHRPERATELVRPHIGTTPEWRQRLLALMEWSLTPGLVNLAVDLIQSGQADEARGPLANNSDFWSLLYSLSETAPVRAARLVGAYLDRAWTQELPAGPNKLFGGEYLSAHSQTASAVLSRIAEAAPKPYVDNILSFVLRTAESDEASDEGSGNRWLYQQWGGSSVSAELLSALDTALRALPAADPAAAGDALTRLSGSTTEIARFLACRLYTVLGAADEALDWLCSDQRNLHLGWVDSSRWASRELIAAATVDCAADTLVRLADVLFGYYPSTEQRRRVKGGPSRCGWGQYELLSAIDPARRSDRVRRRLDELERRFPEVTPSPPSGVVTAWVTSPISDRAAAHMTDAQWRRALEKYAKPQAERSWPPQGGARELADTLRTRAGQEPSRFAAFALTLGPDMPGAYLCAIVEAAAPHLDTETWEELVLHTHRTLGEEAAFTVCRALQATPGHFTSIQLPILASYAAASSPERDTRGLDEEGTRTDLLTAGLNATRGQAAITCATLLFHDARHLSGLRPLTFRLAADPVLAVRVCAAEAVRALMNHDSQTALDAADQLMTHQDLNIHNAHTTQRLLTGALARDPSRFAPHLEAALHGPRQTMELAGQTWAVVTLQGNATPDLPTTVLQLGTMARRGAATIFASNPDHYTRLLPLLDDEDEEVRNNASAVMRHAFDLLPSQADELVQTFIASKASAGNLGELAFALHDPAGPLPPAALDACEHIVGRAAADLADIRTRHAADGRYVVTAVLRLYRQSPPSMRSRCLDIIDALSRADVPGLHAALEGER
;
A
#
# COMPACT_ATOMS: atom_id res chain seq x y z
N MET A 1 -6.90 -9.59 -35.47
CA MET A 1 -6.45 -10.91 -34.95
C MET A 1 -7.08 -11.25 -33.61
N LEU A 2 -7.08 -10.33 -32.64
CA LEU A 2 -7.58 -10.57 -31.28
C LEU A 2 -9.03 -11.08 -31.23
N ILE A 3 -9.98 -10.39 -31.87
CA ILE A 3 -11.38 -10.83 -31.93
C ILE A 3 -11.50 -12.20 -32.63
N ALA A 4 -10.81 -12.37 -33.77
CA ALA A 4 -10.83 -13.62 -34.51
C ALA A 4 -10.28 -14.80 -33.69
N ALA A 5 -9.26 -14.59 -32.84
CA ALA A 5 -8.70 -15.62 -31.98
C ALA A 5 -9.67 -16.12 -30.92
N ARG A 6 -10.66 -15.32 -30.52
CA ARG A 6 -11.75 -15.77 -29.61
C ARG A 6 -12.70 -16.76 -30.28
N HIS A 7 -12.85 -16.68 -31.60
CA HIS A 7 -13.75 -17.54 -32.38
C HIS A 7 -13.04 -18.67 -33.14
N ARG A 8 -11.74 -18.52 -33.42
CA ARG A 8 -10.90 -19.49 -34.17
C ARG A 8 -9.51 -19.64 -33.52
N PRO A 9 -9.45 -20.13 -32.27
CA PRO A 9 -8.22 -20.14 -31.48
C PRO A 9 -7.12 -21.05 -32.06
N GLU A 10 -7.47 -22.18 -32.69
CA GLU A 10 -6.50 -23.10 -33.29
C GLU A 10 -5.80 -22.43 -34.48
N ARG A 11 -6.58 -21.79 -35.36
CA ARG A 11 -6.02 -21.11 -36.53
C ARG A 11 -5.19 -19.89 -36.13
N ALA A 12 -5.61 -19.15 -35.10
CA ALA A 12 -4.81 -18.07 -34.55
C ALA A 12 -3.48 -18.60 -34.01
N THR A 13 -3.49 -19.72 -33.28
CA THR A 13 -2.28 -20.37 -32.75
C THR A 13 -1.32 -20.78 -33.88
N GLU A 14 -1.80 -21.45 -34.92
CA GLU A 14 -0.97 -21.85 -36.08
C GLU A 14 -0.26 -20.67 -36.73
N LEU A 15 -0.94 -19.53 -36.86
CA LEU A 15 -0.41 -18.34 -37.52
C LEU A 15 0.66 -17.63 -36.67
N VAL A 16 0.50 -17.63 -35.34
CA VAL A 16 1.39 -16.87 -34.45
C VAL A 16 2.55 -17.70 -33.90
N ARG A 17 2.42 -19.03 -33.87
CA ARG A 17 3.46 -19.93 -33.31
C ARG A 17 4.85 -19.77 -33.93
N PRO A 18 5.01 -19.60 -35.26
CA PRO A 18 6.32 -19.35 -35.87
C PRO A 18 7.00 -18.05 -35.43
N HIS A 19 6.26 -17.14 -34.81
CA HIS A 19 6.72 -15.81 -34.40
C HIS A 19 7.06 -15.71 -32.91
N ILE A 20 6.97 -16.80 -32.15
CA ILE A 20 7.38 -16.85 -30.76
C ILE A 20 8.89 -16.61 -30.67
N GLY A 21 9.31 -15.59 -29.93
CA GLY A 21 10.72 -15.25 -29.72
C GLY A 21 11.44 -14.66 -30.95
N THR A 22 10.73 -14.27 -32.01
CA THR A 22 11.38 -13.74 -33.23
C THR A 22 11.70 -12.25 -33.14
N THR A 23 10.73 -11.41 -32.74
CA THR A 23 10.93 -9.96 -32.61
C THR A 23 10.13 -9.38 -31.44
N PRO A 24 10.54 -8.24 -30.86
CA PRO A 24 9.81 -7.58 -29.77
C PRO A 24 8.36 -7.22 -30.13
N GLU A 25 8.10 -6.84 -31.38
CA GLU A 25 6.75 -6.48 -31.84
C GLU A 25 5.84 -7.72 -31.88
N TRP A 26 6.40 -8.89 -32.21
CA TRP A 26 5.65 -10.14 -32.12
C TRP A 26 5.42 -10.60 -30.69
N ARG A 27 6.38 -10.39 -29.78
CA ARG A 27 6.18 -10.58 -28.34
C ARG A 27 4.99 -9.75 -27.83
N GLN A 28 4.93 -8.45 -28.18
CA GLN A 28 3.79 -7.59 -27.81
C GLN A 28 2.46 -8.07 -28.39
N ARG A 29 2.43 -8.55 -29.64
CA ARG A 29 1.20 -9.09 -30.26
C ARG A 29 0.73 -10.40 -29.61
N LEU A 30 1.68 -11.26 -29.20
CA LEU A 30 1.41 -12.50 -28.48
C LEU A 30 0.90 -12.22 -27.06
N LEU A 31 1.50 -11.26 -26.37
CA LEU A 31 1.03 -10.73 -25.08
C LEU A 31 -0.41 -10.21 -25.20
N ALA A 32 -0.69 -9.33 -26.15
CA ALA A 32 -2.04 -8.80 -26.36
C ALA A 32 -3.07 -9.90 -26.66
N LEU A 33 -2.67 -10.98 -27.34
CA LEU A 33 -3.52 -12.13 -27.61
C LEU A 33 -3.84 -12.92 -26.34
N MET A 34 -2.88 -13.05 -25.42
CA MET A 34 -3.11 -13.63 -24.10
C MET A 34 -3.95 -12.70 -23.21
N GLU A 35 -3.70 -11.39 -23.20
CA GLU A 35 -4.41 -10.48 -22.28
C GLU A 35 -5.88 -10.29 -22.66
N TRP A 36 -6.16 -10.22 -23.96
CA TRP A 36 -7.48 -9.81 -24.44
C TRP A 36 -8.29 -10.92 -25.07
N SER A 37 -7.65 -12.00 -25.49
CA SER A 37 -8.34 -13.05 -26.23
C SER A 37 -8.23 -14.41 -25.59
N LEU A 38 -7.69 -14.53 -24.37
CA LEU A 38 -7.57 -15.80 -23.67
C LEU A 38 -8.93 -16.48 -23.55
N THR A 39 -9.10 -17.49 -24.39
CA THR A 39 -10.22 -18.41 -24.38
C THR A 39 -9.67 -19.80 -24.10
N PRO A 40 -10.54 -20.75 -23.73
CA PRO A 40 -10.11 -22.11 -23.48
C PRO A 40 -9.30 -22.76 -24.63
N GLY A 41 -9.50 -22.35 -25.89
CA GLY A 41 -8.74 -22.87 -27.04
C GLY A 41 -7.31 -22.33 -27.18
N LEU A 42 -6.98 -21.19 -26.55
CA LEU A 42 -5.64 -20.58 -26.62
C LEU A 42 -4.71 -20.98 -25.48
N VAL A 43 -5.18 -21.81 -24.54
CA VAL A 43 -4.44 -22.14 -23.33
C VAL A 43 -3.11 -22.82 -23.62
N ASN A 44 -3.02 -23.70 -24.62
CA ASN A 44 -1.75 -24.32 -24.98
C ASN A 44 -0.72 -23.27 -25.46
N LEU A 45 -1.14 -22.30 -26.28
CA LEU A 45 -0.27 -21.21 -26.69
C LEU A 45 0.15 -20.35 -25.49
N ALA A 46 -0.78 -20.01 -24.61
CA ALA A 46 -0.48 -19.21 -23.42
C ALA A 46 0.52 -19.93 -22.49
N VAL A 47 0.41 -21.24 -22.30
CA VAL A 47 1.40 -22.05 -21.57
C VAL A 47 2.77 -21.97 -22.25
N ASP A 48 2.85 -22.16 -23.57
CA ASP A 48 4.11 -22.05 -24.33
C ASP A 48 4.76 -20.66 -24.14
N LEU A 49 3.95 -19.59 -24.15
CA LEU A 49 4.43 -18.21 -23.98
C LEU A 49 4.93 -17.92 -22.55
N ILE A 50 4.24 -18.43 -21.53
CA ILE A 50 4.66 -18.29 -20.12
C ILE A 50 5.99 -19.03 -19.90
N GLN A 51 6.06 -20.30 -20.34
CA GLN A 51 7.27 -21.12 -20.14
C GLN A 51 8.50 -20.55 -20.87
N SER A 52 8.30 -19.95 -22.04
CA SER A 52 9.37 -19.31 -22.83
C SER A 52 9.70 -17.88 -22.40
N GLY A 53 9.05 -17.33 -21.36
CA GLY A 53 9.28 -15.97 -20.87
C GLY A 53 8.74 -14.85 -21.76
N GLN A 54 7.96 -15.22 -22.78
CA GLN A 54 7.37 -14.24 -23.70
C GLN A 54 6.13 -13.56 -23.10
N ALA A 55 5.58 -14.11 -22.00
CA ALA A 55 4.37 -13.62 -21.34
C ALA A 55 4.58 -13.11 -19.90
N ASP A 56 5.82 -12.80 -19.48
CA ASP A 56 6.11 -12.44 -18.09
C ASP A 56 5.39 -11.15 -17.61
N GLU A 57 5.19 -10.21 -18.53
CA GLU A 57 4.51 -8.93 -18.30
C GLU A 57 2.99 -9.03 -18.43
N ALA A 58 2.41 -10.21 -18.73
CA ALA A 58 0.98 -10.32 -19.00
C ALA A 58 0.13 -9.99 -17.76
N ARG A 59 -0.80 -9.05 -17.89
CA ARG A 59 -1.70 -8.63 -16.79
C ARG A 59 -3.15 -8.50 -17.26
N GLY A 60 -4.09 -8.51 -16.32
CA GLY A 60 -5.51 -8.35 -16.61
C GLY A 60 -5.79 -7.03 -17.36
N PRO A 61 -6.60 -7.03 -18.42
CA PRO A 61 -6.67 -5.88 -19.31
C PRO A 61 -7.46 -4.65 -18.82
N LEU A 62 -8.25 -4.77 -17.74
CA LEU A 62 -9.34 -3.83 -17.43
C LEU A 62 -9.09 -2.88 -16.25
N ALA A 63 -8.08 -3.12 -15.41
CA ALA A 63 -7.85 -2.36 -14.18
C ALA A 63 -6.36 -2.06 -13.96
N ASN A 64 -6.03 -0.86 -13.46
CA ASN A 64 -4.63 -0.47 -13.16
C ASN A 64 -3.95 -1.36 -12.09
N ASN A 65 -4.73 -2.05 -11.26
CA ASN A 65 -4.23 -2.98 -10.24
C ASN A 65 -4.40 -4.45 -10.66
N SER A 66 -4.52 -4.72 -11.97
CA SER A 66 -4.69 -6.07 -12.47
C SER A 66 -3.40 -6.87 -12.39
N ASP A 67 -3.56 -8.17 -12.22
CA ASP A 67 -2.48 -9.12 -12.10
C ASP A 67 -2.71 -10.32 -13.02
N PHE A 68 -1.81 -11.31 -12.97
CA PHE A 68 -1.97 -12.55 -13.71
C PHE A 68 -3.28 -13.28 -13.34
N TRP A 69 -3.65 -13.28 -12.06
CA TRP A 69 -4.88 -13.93 -11.58
C TRP A 69 -6.13 -13.34 -12.23
N SER A 70 -6.12 -12.03 -12.50
CA SER A 70 -7.21 -11.32 -13.17
C SER A 70 -7.48 -11.84 -14.58
N LEU A 71 -6.45 -12.33 -15.30
CA LEU A 71 -6.61 -12.98 -16.61
C LEU A 71 -7.37 -14.30 -16.51
N LEU A 72 -7.16 -15.02 -15.41
CA LEU A 72 -7.75 -16.34 -15.19
C LEU A 72 -9.15 -16.28 -14.59
N TYR A 73 -9.65 -15.11 -14.18
CA TYR A 73 -10.93 -14.99 -13.48
C TYR A 73 -12.09 -15.66 -14.22
N SER A 74 -12.31 -15.34 -15.51
CA SER A 74 -13.37 -15.97 -16.31
C SER A 74 -13.03 -17.42 -16.70
N LEU A 75 -11.76 -17.73 -16.90
CA LEU A 75 -11.31 -19.08 -17.28
C LEU A 75 -11.48 -20.08 -16.13
N SER A 76 -11.31 -19.63 -14.87
CA SER A 76 -11.51 -20.44 -13.67
C SER A 76 -12.94 -20.97 -13.57
N GLU A 77 -13.92 -20.19 -14.05
CA GLU A 77 -15.34 -20.55 -14.06
C GLU A 77 -15.70 -21.41 -15.29
N THR A 78 -15.23 -21.03 -16.47
CA THR A 78 -15.67 -21.64 -17.74
C THR A 78 -14.86 -22.87 -18.16
N ALA A 79 -13.59 -22.97 -17.74
CA ALA A 79 -12.69 -24.06 -18.10
C ALA A 79 -11.62 -24.34 -17.01
N PRO A 80 -12.03 -24.81 -15.81
CA PRO A 80 -11.16 -24.94 -14.64
C PRO A 80 -9.94 -25.84 -14.88
N VAL A 81 -10.10 -26.96 -15.60
CA VAL A 81 -8.98 -27.85 -15.96
C VAL A 81 -7.88 -27.11 -16.74
N ARG A 82 -8.29 -26.20 -17.62
CA ARG A 82 -7.36 -25.43 -18.45
C ARG A 82 -6.74 -24.27 -17.66
N ALA A 83 -7.51 -23.65 -16.77
CA ALA A 83 -7.00 -22.66 -15.83
C ALA A 83 -5.93 -23.25 -14.90
N ALA A 84 -6.14 -24.45 -14.35
CA ALA A 84 -5.16 -25.16 -13.52
C ALA A 84 -3.79 -25.31 -14.20
N ARG A 85 -3.79 -25.63 -15.50
CA ARG A 85 -2.57 -25.75 -16.30
C ARG A 85 -1.82 -24.42 -16.45
N LEU A 86 -2.55 -23.31 -16.60
CA LEU A 86 -1.93 -21.98 -16.66
C LEU A 86 -1.36 -21.55 -15.31
N VAL A 87 -2.07 -21.85 -14.22
CA VAL A 87 -1.55 -21.61 -12.85
C VAL A 87 -0.24 -22.38 -12.65
N GLY A 88 -0.21 -23.68 -12.99
CA GLY A 88 1.02 -24.49 -12.91
C GLY A 88 2.17 -23.89 -13.72
N ALA A 89 1.93 -23.55 -14.99
CA ALA A 89 2.94 -22.96 -15.85
C ALA A 89 3.47 -21.61 -15.31
N TYR A 90 2.59 -20.77 -14.76
CA TYR A 90 2.95 -19.49 -14.17
C TYR A 90 3.77 -19.65 -12.88
N LEU A 91 3.40 -20.61 -12.01
CA LEU A 91 4.16 -20.91 -10.81
C LEU A 91 5.55 -21.50 -11.12
N ASP A 92 5.65 -22.38 -12.13
CA ASP A 92 6.95 -22.89 -12.61
C ASP A 92 7.84 -21.77 -13.19
N ARG A 93 7.23 -20.81 -13.90
CA ARG A 93 7.93 -19.63 -14.41
C ARG A 93 8.39 -18.72 -13.28
N ALA A 94 7.54 -18.46 -12.28
CA ALA A 94 7.88 -17.71 -11.07
C ALA A 94 9.05 -18.34 -10.32
N TRP A 95 9.02 -19.67 -10.16
CA TRP A 95 10.13 -20.43 -9.58
C TRP A 95 11.46 -20.18 -10.32
N THR A 96 11.41 -20.17 -11.66
CA THR A 96 12.62 -19.96 -12.48
C THR A 96 13.12 -18.51 -12.43
N GLN A 97 12.21 -17.53 -12.37
CA GLN A 97 12.56 -16.10 -12.37
C GLN A 97 13.08 -15.59 -11.02
N GLU A 98 12.45 -16.00 -9.93
CA GLU A 98 12.67 -15.39 -8.61
C GLU A 98 13.66 -16.18 -7.75
N LEU A 99 13.90 -17.47 -8.03
CA LEU A 99 14.85 -18.30 -7.27
C LEU A 99 16.29 -17.73 -7.22
N PRO A 100 16.85 -17.13 -8.29
CA PRO A 100 18.18 -16.51 -8.22
C PRO A 100 18.29 -15.39 -7.17
N ALA A 101 17.17 -14.74 -6.81
CA ALA A 101 17.11 -13.72 -5.78
C ALA A 101 16.90 -14.30 -4.36
N GLY A 102 16.81 -15.63 -4.24
CA GLY A 102 16.63 -16.38 -3.01
C GLY A 102 15.17 -16.82 -2.77
N PRO A 103 14.94 -17.93 -2.03
CA PRO A 103 13.60 -18.49 -1.80
C PRO A 103 12.64 -17.50 -1.10
N ASN A 104 13.19 -16.58 -0.32
CA ASN A 104 12.42 -15.54 0.37
C ASN A 104 11.72 -14.57 -0.59
N LYS A 105 12.23 -14.37 -1.81
CA LYS A 105 11.68 -13.46 -2.82
C LYS A 105 10.61 -14.09 -3.71
N LEU A 106 10.40 -15.41 -3.65
CA LEU A 106 9.45 -16.12 -4.52
C LEU A 106 8.01 -15.58 -4.43
N PHE A 107 7.57 -15.17 -3.24
CA PHE A 107 6.36 -14.35 -3.09
C PHE A 107 6.74 -12.97 -2.54
N GLY A 108 6.24 -11.92 -3.19
CA GLY A 108 6.59 -10.54 -2.89
C GLY A 108 7.67 -9.97 -3.84
N GLY A 109 8.12 -10.75 -4.82
CA GLY A 109 8.88 -10.28 -5.98
C GLY A 109 7.98 -9.58 -7.01
N GLU A 110 8.62 -9.02 -8.06
CA GLU A 110 7.92 -8.30 -9.14
C GLU A 110 7.06 -9.26 -9.99
N TYR A 111 7.46 -10.53 -10.10
CA TYR A 111 6.74 -11.51 -10.91
C TYR A 111 5.52 -12.09 -10.18
N LEU A 112 5.71 -12.57 -8.95
CA LEU A 112 4.68 -13.21 -8.12
C LEU A 112 4.45 -12.40 -6.84
N SER A 113 3.47 -11.50 -6.92
CA SER A 113 3.04 -10.69 -5.78
C SER A 113 2.52 -11.55 -4.63
N ALA A 114 2.83 -11.14 -3.39
CA ALA A 114 2.28 -11.77 -2.19
C ALA A 114 0.77 -11.51 -2.02
N HIS A 115 0.22 -10.49 -2.69
CA HIS A 115 -1.17 -10.04 -2.55
C HIS A 115 -1.86 -9.90 -3.91
N SER A 116 -3.11 -10.32 -3.99
CA SER A 116 -3.95 -10.24 -5.18
C SER A 116 -5.42 -10.08 -4.78
N GLN A 117 -6.16 -9.27 -5.55
CA GLN A 117 -7.60 -9.10 -5.34
C GLN A 117 -8.44 -10.27 -5.89
N THR A 118 -7.90 -11.07 -6.81
CA THR A 118 -8.65 -12.11 -7.53
C THR A 118 -8.10 -13.53 -7.33
N ALA A 119 -6.88 -13.70 -6.81
CA ALA A 119 -6.27 -15.02 -6.60
C ALA A 119 -7.15 -15.96 -5.78
N SER A 120 -7.72 -15.49 -4.66
CA SER A 120 -8.60 -16.29 -3.80
C SER A 120 -9.77 -16.91 -4.58
N ALA A 121 -10.48 -16.09 -5.37
CA ALA A 121 -11.61 -16.55 -6.17
C ALA A 121 -11.19 -17.49 -7.32
N VAL A 122 -10.05 -17.21 -7.97
CA VAL A 122 -9.53 -18.04 -9.06
C VAL A 122 -9.11 -19.42 -8.54
N LEU A 123 -8.30 -19.46 -7.49
CA LEU A 123 -7.71 -20.69 -6.97
C LEU A 123 -8.78 -21.60 -6.37
N SER A 124 -9.69 -21.05 -5.57
CA SER A 124 -10.80 -21.81 -4.96
C SER A 124 -11.72 -22.44 -6.03
N ARG A 125 -12.16 -21.67 -7.04
CA ARG A 125 -13.00 -22.19 -8.14
C ARG A 125 -12.34 -23.35 -8.89
N ILE A 126 -11.05 -23.24 -9.18
CA ILE A 126 -10.34 -24.31 -9.89
C ILE A 126 -10.21 -25.54 -9.00
N ALA A 127 -9.84 -25.37 -7.73
CA ALA A 127 -9.69 -26.47 -6.78
C ALA A 127 -11.01 -27.25 -6.58
N GLU A 128 -12.14 -26.54 -6.46
CA GLU A 128 -13.46 -27.14 -6.30
C GLU A 128 -13.95 -27.85 -7.58
N ALA A 129 -13.79 -27.22 -8.74
CA ALA A 129 -14.33 -27.73 -10.00
C ALA A 129 -13.42 -28.74 -10.73
N ALA A 130 -12.11 -28.69 -10.49
CA ALA A 130 -11.12 -29.58 -11.10
C ALA A 130 -10.02 -30.01 -10.10
N PRO A 131 -10.36 -30.80 -9.05
CA PRO A 131 -9.42 -31.15 -7.98
C PRO A 131 -8.14 -31.84 -8.46
N LYS A 132 -8.25 -32.86 -9.32
CA LYS A 132 -7.09 -33.59 -9.87
C LYS A 132 -6.16 -32.68 -10.69
N PRO A 133 -6.65 -31.95 -11.71
CA PRO A 133 -5.82 -30.99 -12.42
C PRO A 133 -5.17 -29.93 -11.53
N TYR A 134 -5.86 -29.47 -10.48
CA TYR A 134 -5.28 -28.54 -9.52
C TYR A 134 -4.09 -29.18 -8.76
N VAL A 135 -4.30 -30.36 -8.17
CA VAL A 135 -3.23 -31.08 -7.44
C VAL A 135 -2.04 -31.39 -8.36
N ASP A 136 -2.29 -31.89 -9.57
CA ASP A 136 -1.24 -32.26 -10.52
C ASP A 136 -0.33 -31.08 -10.89
N ASN A 137 -0.89 -29.88 -11.04
CA ASN A 137 -0.16 -28.70 -11.48
C ASN A 137 0.44 -27.86 -10.33
N ILE A 138 -0.12 -27.91 -9.11
CA ILE A 138 0.28 -27.02 -8.00
C ILE A 138 1.11 -27.74 -6.93
N LEU A 139 0.86 -29.03 -6.66
CA LEU A 139 1.49 -29.76 -5.53
C LEU A 139 3.02 -29.74 -5.59
N SER A 140 3.62 -29.89 -6.79
CA SER A 140 5.07 -29.89 -6.97
C SER A 140 5.71 -28.55 -6.58
N PHE A 141 5.03 -27.45 -6.90
CA PHE A 141 5.51 -26.11 -6.58
C PHE A 141 5.49 -25.88 -5.07
N VAL A 142 4.40 -26.29 -4.40
CA VAL A 142 4.29 -26.19 -2.94
C VAL A 142 5.38 -26.99 -2.25
N LEU A 143 5.59 -28.27 -2.62
CA LEU A 143 6.62 -29.10 -1.99
C LEU A 143 8.03 -28.54 -2.19
N ARG A 144 8.40 -28.17 -3.42
CA ARG A 144 9.73 -27.58 -3.70
C ARG A 144 9.96 -26.28 -2.92
N THR A 145 8.93 -25.45 -2.80
CA THR A 145 9.02 -24.19 -2.05
C THR A 145 9.30 -24.44 -0.58
N ALA A 146 8.57 -25.36 0.05
CA ALA A 146 8.79 -25.69 1.45
C ALA A 146 10.15 -26.32 1.72
N GLU A 147 10.62 -27.19 0.83
CA GLU A 147 11.95 -27.80 0.93
C GLU A 147 13.08 -26.76 0.81
N SER A 148 12.89 -25.75 -0.03
CA SER A 148 13.83 -24.64 -0.19
C SER A 148 13.84 -23.71 1.03
N ASP A 149 12.67 -23.42 1.61
CA ASP A 149 12.55 -22.62 2.83
C ASP A 149 13.21 -23.31 4.04
N GLU A 150 13.06 -24.63 4.19
CA GLU A 150 13.71 -25.41 5.26
C GLU A 150 15.23 -25.54 5.11
N ALA A 151 15.76 -25.40 3.88
CA ALA A 151 17.20 -25.48 3.59
C ALA A 151 17.93 -24.13 3.77
N SER A 152 17.21 -23.02 3.98
CA SER A 152 17.79 -21.69 4.12
C SER A 152 18.25 -21.41 5.56
N ASP A 153 19.51 -21.00 5.74
CA ASP A 153 20.12 -20.64 7.04
C ASP A 153 19.66 -19.26 7.57
N GLU A 154 18.93 -18.46 6.77
CA GLU A 154 18.65 -17.04 7.04
C GLU A 154 17.58 -16.76 8.11
N GLY A 155 17.05 -17.77 8.83
CA GLY A 155 16.12 -17.53 9.94
C GLY A 155 14.77 -16.92 9.52
N SER A 156 14.47 -16.84 8.22
CA SER A 156 13.13 -16.60 7.71
C SER A 156 12.28 -17.81 8.06
N GLY A 157 11.35 -17.66 9.01
CA GLY A 157 10.43 -18.72 9.39
C GLY A 157 9.81 -19.38 8.16
N ASN A 158 9.76 -20.72 8.17
CA ASN A 158 9.17 -21.51 7.09
C ASN A 158 7.76 -20.95 6.78
N ARG A 159 7.51 -20.55 5.52
CA ARG A 159 6.40 -19.65 5.15
C ARG A 159 5.01 -20.23 5.43
N TRP A 160 4.92 -21.55 5.53
CA TRP A 160 3.72 -22.28 5.92
C TRP A 160 3.82 -22.93 7.31
N LEU A 161 4.93 -22.71 8.03
CA LEU A 161 5.08 -23.01 9.44
C LEU A 161 4.22 -21.99 10.21
N TYR A 162 3.31 -22.48 11.05
CA TYR A 162 2.29 -21.65 11.71
C TYR A 162 1.23 -21.12 10.72
N GLN A 163 0.45 -22.04 10.16
CA GLN A 163 -0.66 -21.71 9.27
C GLN A 163 -1.73 -20.84 9.93
N GLN A 164 -2.10 -19.76 9.28
CA GLN A 164 -3.27 -18.97 9.66
C GLN A 164 -4.50 -19.49 8.93
N TRP A 165 -5.60 -19.74 9.65
CA TRP A 165 -6.88 -20.04 9.00
C TRP A 165 -7.42 -18.77 8.33
N GLY A 166 -7.70 -18.84 7.04
CA GLY A 166 -8.27 -17.72 6.27
C GLY A 166 -7.30 -16.56 6.01
N GLY A 167 -5.99 -16.82 5.92
CA GLY A 167 -5.02 -15.80 5.47
C GLY A 167 -5.29 -15.35 4.03
N SER A 168 -5.07 -14.05 3.74
CA SER A 168 -5.41 -13.42 2.45
C SER A 168 -4.26 -13.30 1.45
N SER A 169 -3.08 -13.84 1.77
CA SER A 169 -1.94 -13.82 0.85
C SER A 169 -2.09 -14.87 -0.25
N VAL A 170 -1.49 -14.65 -1.43
CA VAL A 170 -1.49 -15.62 -2.53
C VAL A 170 -0.92 -16.97 -2.08
N SER A 171 0.12 -16.95 -1.23
CA SER A 171 0.71 -18.17 -0.67
C SER A 171 -0.23 -18.95 0.26
N ALA A 172 -1.09 -18.26 1.01
CA ALA A 172 -2.09 -18.89 1.87
C ALA A 172 -3.27 -19.43 1.05
N GLU A 173 -3.70 -18.68 0.04
CA GLU A 173 -4.79 -19.08 -0.86
C GLU A 173 -4.44 -20.30 -1.71
N LEU A 174 -3.20 -20.38 -2.22
CA LEU A 174 -2.69 -21.57 -2.92
C LEU A 174 -2.78 -22.82 -2.06
N LEU A 175 -2.37 -22.70 -0.80
CA LEU A 175 -2.39 -23.82 0.13
C LEU A 175 -3.81 -24.22 0.53
N SER A 176 -4.69 -23.26 0.81
CA SER A 176 -6.10 -23.48 1.16
C SER A 176 -6.86 -24.18 0.02
N ALA A 177 -6.66 -23.72 -1.21
CA ALA A 177 -7.20 -24.36 -2.40
C ALA A 177 -6.60 -25.76 -2.63
N LEU A 178 -5.32 -25.97 -2.31
CA LEU A 178 -4.70 -27.31 -2.38
C LEU A 178 -5.28 -28.29 -1.33
N ASP A 179 -5.50 -27.85 -0.08
CA ASP A 179 -6.23 -28.64 0.94
C ASP A 179 -7.62 -29.04 0.42
N THR A 180 -8.36 -28.07 -0.12
CA THR A 180 -9.70 -28.29 -0.70
C THR A 180 -9.68 -29.33 -1.81
N ALA A 181 -8.76 -29.18 -2.77
CA ALA A 181 -8.61 -30.10 -3.89
C ALA A 181 -8.22 -31.52 -3.41
N LEU A 182 -7.23 -31.64 -2.53
CA LEU A 182 -6.81 -32.93 -1.96
C LEU A 182 -7.97 -33.64 -1.25
N ARG A 183 -8.76 -32.91 -0.46
CA ARG A 183 -9.89 -33.49 0.27
C ARG A 183 -11.04 -33.95 -0.65
N ALA A 184 -11.15 -33.37 -1.83
CA ALA A 184 -12.12 -33.81 -2.84
C ALA A 184 -11.63 -35.03 -3.65
N LEU A 185 -10.32 -35.31 -3.69
CA LEU A 185 -9.76 -36.37 -4.54
C LEU A 185 -10.29 -37.78 -4.24
N PRO A 186 -10.39 -38.27 -2.98
CA PRO A 186 -10.82 -39.64 -2.75
C PRO A 186 -12.21 -39.96 -3.33
N ALA A 187 -13.11 -38.98 -3.33
CA ALA A 187 -14.44 -39.13 -3.93
C ALA A 187 -14.43 -39.02 -5.46
N ALA A 188 -13.54 -38.18 -6.02
CA ALA A 188 -13.49 -37.90 -7.46
C ALA A 188 -12.61 -38.88 -8.25
N ASP A 189 -11.43 -39.22 -7.74
CA ASP A 189 -10.43 -40.10 -8.35
C ASP A 189 -9.52 -40.72 -7.25
N PRO A 190 -9.86 -41.91 -6.73
CA PRO A 190 -9.08 -42.59 -5.69
C PRO A 190 -7.64 -42.90 -6.08
N ALA A 191 -7.37 -43.18 -7.37
CA ALA A 191 -6.01 -43.46 -7.84
C ALA A 191 -5.14 -42.19 -7.74
N ALA A 192 -5.69 -41.04 -8.16
CA ALA A 192 -5.01 -39.76 -8.01
C ALA A 192 -4.78 -39.37 -6.54
N ALA A 193 -5.70 -39.73 -5.64
CA ALA A 193 -5.50 -39.56 -4.20
C ALA A 193 -4.29 -40.39 -3.69
N GLY A 194 -4.17 -41.65 -4.12
CA GLY A 194 -3.01 -42.49 -3.79
C GLY A 194 -1.68 -41.94 -4.32
N ASP A 195 -1.67 -41.43 -5.56
CA ASP A 195 -0.50 -40.80 -6.17
C ASP A 195 -0.10 -39.53 -5.39
N ALA A 196 -1.06 -38.67 -5.05
CA ALA A 196 -0.83 -37.48 -4.26
C ALA A 196 -0.27 -37.81 -2.87
N LEU A 197 -0.82 -38.83 -2.21
CA LEU A 197 -0.35 -39.29 -0.90
C LEU A 197 1.08 -39.83 -0.96
N THR A 198 1.43 -40.57 -2.02
CA THR A 198 2.79 -41.08 -2.24
C THR A 198 3.78 -39.92 -2.37
N ARG A 199 3.41 -38.88 -3.13
CA ARG A 199 4.23 -37.67 -3.28
C ARG A 199 4.40 -36.90 -1.97
N LEU A 200 3.31 -36.73 -1.22
CA LEU A 200 3.33 -36.06 0.10
C LEU A 200 4.21 -36.83 1.10
N SER A 201 4.10 -38.15 1.12
CA SER A 201 4.87 -39.02 2.02
C SER A 201 6.36 -39.06 1.69
N GLY A 202 6.75 -38.70 0.46
CA GLY A 202 8.14 -38.58 0.04
C GLY A 202 8.87 -37.34 0.58
N SER A 203 8.14 -36.32 1.03
CA SER A 203 8.72 -35.07 1.56
C SER A 203 8.72 -35.08 3.09
N THR A 204 9.80 -34.60 3.72
CA THR A 204 9.91 -34.54 5.19
C THR A 204 9.37 -33.25 5.79
N THR A 205 8.98 -32.29 4.95
CA THR A 205 8.54 -30.95 5.34
C THR A 205 7.28 -30.98 6.21
N GLU A 206 7.11 -30.00 7.08
CA GLU A 206 5.90 -29.90 7.92
C GLU A 206 4.63 -29.73 7.08
N ILE A 207 4.71 -29.00 5.96
CA ILE A 207 3.57 -28.78 5.07
C ILE A 207 3.12 -30.06 4.36
N ALA A 208 4.04 -30.92 3.95
CA ALA A 208 3.71 -32.19 3.33
C ALA A 208 2.98 -33.11 4.31
N ARG A 209 3.43 -33.14 5.57
CA ARG A 209 2.74 -33.87 6.66
C ARG A 209 1.37 -33.32 6.92
N PHE A 210 1.23 -31.99 6.98
CA PHE A 210 -0.07 -31.34 7.14
C PHE A 210 -1.02 -31.77 6.01
N LEU A 211 -0.64 -31.60 4.75
CA LEU A 211 -1.48 -31.96 3.59
C LEU A 211 -1.77 -33.47 3.53
N ALA A 212 -0.83 -34.33 3.93
CA ALA A 212 -1.07 -35.77 4.07
C ALA A 212 -2.14 -36.06 5.14
N CYS A 213 -2.06 -35.38 6.31
CA CYS A 213 -3.08 -35.48 7.35
C CYS A 213 -4.47 -35.09 6.83
N ARG A 214 -4.53 -34.00 6.05
CA ARG A 214 -5.78 -33.53 5.44
C ARG A 214 -6.38 -34.55 4.48
N LEU A 215 -5.56 -35.15 3.63
CA LEU A 215 -5.98 -36.19 2.70
C LEU A 215 -6.41 -37.47 3.45
N TYR A 216 -5.62 -37.94 4.40
CA TYR A 216 -5.96 -39.12 5.22
C TYR A 216 -7.29 -38.98 5.96
N THR A 217 -7.64 -37.77 6.40
CA THR A 217 -8.91 -37.48 7.10
C THR A 217 -10.14 -37.89 6.28
N VAL A 218 -10.03 -37.90 4.94
CA VAL A 218 -11.15 -38.20 4.03
C VAL A 218 -10.91 -39.39 3.11
N LEU A 219 -9.74 -40.03 3.19
CA LEU A 219 -9.33 -41.12 2.30
C LEU A 219 -10.16 -42.41 2.49
N GLY A 220 -10.74 -42.60 3.67
CA GLY A 220 -11.48 -43.82 4.04
C GLY A 220 -10.59 -44.99 4.47
N ALA A 221 -9.28 -44.79 4.62
CA ALA A 221 -8.32 -45.79 5.09
C ALA A 221 -8.00 -45.60 6.58
N ALA A 222 -8.97 -45.87 7.45
CA ALA A 222 -8.92 -45.51 8.87
C ALA A 222 -7.71 -46.08 9.63
N ASP A 223 -7.42 -47.37 9.47
CA ASP A 223 -6.28 -48.02 10.14
C ASP A 223 -4.94 -47.49 9.64
N GLU A 224 -4.78 -47.35 8.32
CA GLU A 224 -3.58 -46.80 7.70
C GLU A 224 -3.33 -45.34 8.14
N ALA A 225 -4.38 -44.52 8.17
CA ALA A 225 -4.31 -43.13 8.61
C ALA A 225 -3.84 -43.00 10.06
N LEU A 226 -4.33 -43.86 10.96
CA LEU A 226 -3.93 -43.87 12.36
C LEU A 226 -2.53 -44.44 12.57
N ASP A 227 -2.14 -45.47 11.82
CA ASP A 227 -0.78 -46.01 11.86
C ASP A 227 0.23 -44.96 11.34
N TRP A 228 -0.09 -44.23 10.26
CA TRP A 228 0.69 -43.08 9.80
C TRP A 228 0.77 -41.97 10.85
N LEU A 229 -0.36 -41.61 11.47
CA LEU A 229 -0.41 -40.59 12.53
C LEU A 229 0.50 -40.98 13.72
N CYS A 230 0.53 -42.27 14.08
CA CYS A 230 1.33 -42.78 15.20
C CYS A 230 2.80 -43.03 14.85
N SER A 231 3.17 -43.04 13.57
CA SER A 231 4.54 -43.35 13.12
C SER A 231 5.59 -42.31 13.53
N ASP A 232 5.16 -41.06 13.77
CA ASP A 232 6.03 -39.94 14.13
C ASP A 232 5.28 -38.96 15.03
N GLN A 233 5.88 -38.57 16.15
CA GLN A 233 5.25 -37.64 17.11
C GLN A 233 4.91 -36.28 16.50
N ARG A 234 5.61 -35.86 15.42
CA ARG A 234 5.31 -34.63 14.68
C ARG A 234 3.93 -34.68 14.01
N ASN A 235 3.44 -35.85 13.63
CA ASN A 235 2.13 -36.00 12.99
C ASN A 235 0.97 -35.75 13.98
N LEU A 236 1.23 -35.81 15.29
CA LEU A 236 0.27 -35.45 16.35
C LEU A 236 0.18 -33.93 16.57
N HIS A 237 1.00 -33.14 15.88
CA HIS A 237 1.09 -31.68 16.02
C HIS A 237 0.89 -30.98 14.68
N LEU A 238 -0.21 -31.32 13.98
CA LEU A 238 -0.58 -30.71 12.71
C LEU A 238 -1.87 -29.89 12.87
N GLY A 239 -1.83 -28.62 12.49
CA GLY A 239 -2.95 -27.69 12.63
C GLY A 239 -2.57 -26.24 12.32
N TRP A 240 -3.34 -25.29 12.86
CA TRP A 240 -3.17 -23.85 12.62
C TRP A 240 -2.55 -23.15 13.84
N VAL A 241 -2.16 -21.88 13.70
CA VAL A 241 -1.49 -21.08 14.74
C VAL A 241 -2.24 -21.10 16.07
N ASP A 242 -3.56 -20.90 16.02
CA ASP A 242 -4.44 -20.83 17.18
C ASP A 242 -4.87 -22.23 17.68
N SER A 243 -4.64 -23.27 16.88
CA SER A 243 -5.17 -24.62 17.05
C SER A 243 -4.21 -25.66 16.46
N SER A 244 -2.99 -25.68 17.00
CA SER A 244 -1.80 -26.38 16.47
C SER A 244 -1.92 -27.90 16.25
N ARG A 245 -2.98 -28.55 16.74
CA ARG A 245 -3.21 -29.99 16.58
C ARG A 245 -4.55 -30.30 15.91
N TRP A 246 -5.27 -29.28 15.43
CA TRP A 246 -6.65 -29.47 15.00
C TRP A 246 -6.78 -30.37 13.76
N ALA A 247 -5.82 -30.33 12.82
CA ALA A 247 -5.84 -31.24 11.68
C ALA A 247 -5.62 -32.70 12.12
N SER A 248 -4.67 -32.95 13.03
CA SER A 248 -4.49 -34.26 13.66
C SER A 248 -5.74 -34.71 14.42
N ARG A 249 -6.40 -33.77 15.12
CA ARG A 249 -7.64 -33.99 15.87
C ARG A 249 -8.78 -34.42 14.94
N GLU A 250 -8.94 -33.76 13.80
CA GLU A 250 -9.95 -34.10 12.80
C GLU A 250 -9.70 -35.48 12.18
N LEU A 251 -8.44 -35.84 11.90
CA LEU A 251 -8.08 -37.18 11.43
C LEU A 251 -8.48 -38.24 12.47
N ILE A 252 -8.14 -38.04 13.74
CA ILE A 252 -8.54 -38.96 14.83
C ILE A 252 -10.06 -39.09 14.89
N ALA A 253 -10.78 -37.96 14.89
CA ALA A 253 -12.23 -37.96 14.96
C ALA A 253 -12.87 -38.72 13.80
N ALA A 254 -12.35 -38.57 12.58
CA ALA A 254 -12.83 -39.28 11.41
C ALA A 254 -12.47 -40.77 11.42
N ALA A 255 -11.20 -41.10 11.67
CA ALA A 255 -10.71 -42.48 11.56
C ALA A 255 -11.14 -43.37 12.72
N THR A 256 -11.33 -42.82 13.93
CA THR A 256 -11.72 -43.64 15.09
C THR A 256 -13.16 -44.14 15.02
N VAL A 257 -13.99 -43.64 14.12
CA VAL A 257 -15.34 -44.19 13.87
C VAL A 257 -15.25 -45.65 13.43
N ASP A 258 -14.38 -45.95 12.46
CA ASP A 258 -14.38 -47.24 11.76
C ASP A 258 -13.08 -48.07 11.90
N CYS A 259 -12.03 -47.56 12.58
CA CYS A 259 -10.76 -48.30 12.70
C CYS A 259 -10.87 -49.60 13.52
N ALA A 260 -9.95 -50.55 13.29
CA ALA A 260 -9.86 -51.78 14.05
C ALA A 260 -9.60 -51.52 15.56
N ALA A 261 -10.11 -52.42 16.41
CA ALA A 261 -9.96 -52.29 17.87
C ALA A 261 -8.49 -52.21 18.32
N ASP A 262 -7.61 -53.01 17.72
CA ASP A 262 -6.19 -53.02 18.05
C ASP A 262 -5.51 -51.69 17.68
N THR A 263 -5.90 -51.08 16.56
CA THR A 263 -5.40 -49.76 16.13
C THR A 263 -5.84 -48.67 17.09
N LEU A 264 -7.11 -48.72 17.53
CA LEU A 264 -7.63 -47.80 18.53
C LEU A 264 -6.88 -47.90 19.87
N VAL A 265 -6.52 -49.11 20.30
CA VAL A 265 -5.71 -49.34 21.51
C VAL A 265 -4.31 -48.74 21.33
N ARG A 266 -3.64 -48.99 20.20
CA ARG A 266 -2.32 -48.41 19.90
C ARG A 266 -2.35 -46.88 19.92
N LEU A 267 -3.35 -46.27 19.26
CA LEU A 267 -3.55 -44.82 19.27
C LEU A 267 -3.67 -44.29 20.70
N ALA A 268 -4.55 -44.91 21.51
CA ALA A 268 -4.75 -44.48 22.88
C ALA A 268 -3.45 -44.56 23.71
N ASP A 269 -2.67 -45.62 23.56
CA ASP A 269 -1.38 -45.79 24.23
C ASP A 269 -0.35 -44.72 23.82
N VAL A 270 -0.28 -44.37 22.53
CA VAL A 270 0.56 -43.26 22.05
C VAL A 270 0.11 -41.93 22.67
N LEU A 271 -1.20 -41.66 22.68
CA LEU A 271 -1.74 -40.42 23.24
C LEU A 271 -1.58 -40.33 24.76
N PHE A 272 -1.59 -41.45 25.49
CA PHE A 272 -1.30 -41.46 26.94
C PHE A 272 0.14 -41.01 27.25
N GLY A 273 1.08 -41.28 26.34
CA GLY A 273 2.48 -40.84 26.44
C GLY A 273 2.76 -39.45 25.85
N TYR A 274 1.78 -38.80 25.21
CA TYR A 274 1.99 -37.56 24.48
C TYR A 274 2.07 -36.34 25.39
N TYR A 275 3.30 -35.86 25.62
CA TYR A 275 3.60 -34.61 26.34
C TYR A 275 4.63 -33.80 25.56
N PRO A 276 4.24 -32.84 24.70
CA PRO A 276 5.17 -32.09 23.89
C PRO A 276 6.14 -31.28 24.76
N SER A 277 7.40 -31.14 24.33
CA SER A 277 8.46 -30.49 25.11
C SER A 277 8.16 -29.03 25.44
N THR A 278 7.36 -28.35 24.62
CA THR A 278 6.89 -26.98 24.84
C THR A 278 6.01 -26.85 26.08
N GLU A 279 5.21 -27.88 26.40
CA GLU A 279 4.39 -27.95 27.62
C GLU A 279 5.22 -28.25 28.87
N GLN A 280 6.39 -28.87 28.70
CA GLN A 280 7.29 -29.23 29.80
C GLN A 280 8.19 -28.06 30.23
N ARG A 281 8.55 -27.14 29.31
CA ARG A 281 9.50 -26.03 29.56
C ARG A 281 8.87 -24.76 30.15
N ARG A 282 7.58 -24.50 29.98
CA ARG A 282 6.91 -23.25 30.42
C ARG A 282 6.17 -23.40 31.76
N ARG A 283 6.89 -23.52 32.87
CA ARG A 283 6.34 -23.09 34.18
C ARG A 283 6.58 -21.59 34.33
N VAL A 284 5.69 -20.78 33.76
CA VAL A 284 5.68 -19.34 34.06
C VAL A 284 5.21 -19.18 35.50
N LYS A 285 6.01 -18.51 36.33
CA LYS A 285 5.70 -18.26 37.75
C LYS A 285 4.39 -17.47 37.83
N GLY A 286 3.31 -18.10 38.30
CA GLY A 286 1.97 -17.49 38.46
C GLY A 286 0.94 -17.79 37.36
N GLY A 287 1.27 -18.60 36.34
CA GLY A 287 0.31 -19.03 35.31
C GLY A 287 -0.21 -20.47 35.52
N PRO A 288 -1.41 -20.84 35.01
CA PRO A 288 -1.89 -22.21 35.04
C PRO A 288 -0.99 -23.15 34.23
N SER A 289 -0.80 -24.37 34.72
CA SER A 289 0.03 -25.38 34.07
C SER A 289 -0.60 -25.84 32.74
N ARG A 290 0.08 -25.60 31.62
CA ARG A 290 -0.32 -26.12 30.28
C ARG A 290 0.02 -27.59 30.03
N CYS A 291 0.71 -28.25 30.95
CA CYS A 291 1.08 -29.67 30.83
C CYS A 291 -0.16 -30.56 30.69
N GLY A 292 -0.19 -31.40 29.66
CA GLY A 292 -1.30 -32.31 29.36
C GLY A 292 -2.39 -31.71 28.47
N TRP A 293 -2.20 -30.48 27.96
CA TRP A 293 -3.17 -29.84 27.06
C TRP A 293 -3.27 -30.57 25.71
N GLY A 294 -2.13 -30.83 25.05
CA GLY A 294 -2.13 -31.54 23.78
C GLY A 294 -2.68 -32.97 23.90
N GLN A 295 -2.45 -33.62 25.05
CA GLN A 295 -3.07 -34.90 25.37
C GLN A 295 -4.59 -34.78 25.48
N TYR A 296 -5.10 -33.76 26.17
CA TYR A 296 -6.54 -33.51 26.30
C TYR A 296 -7.19 -33.26 24.94
N GLU A 297 -6.58 -32.39 24.14
CA GLU A 297 -7.04 -32.03 22.79
C GLU A 297 -7.22 -33.26 21.89
N LEU A 298 -6.22 -34.15 21.82
CA LEU A 298 -6.25 -35.33 20.96
C LEU A 298 -7.08 -36.49 21.54
N LEU A 299 -7.02 -36.77 22.85
CA LEU A 299 -7.86 -37.82 23.45
C LEU A 299 -9.35 -37.49 23.34
N SER A 300 -9.71 -36.20 23.42
CA SER A 300 -11.09 -35.75 23.28
C SER A 300 -11.64 -35.96 21.87
N ALA A 301 -10.77 -36.23 20.88
CA ALA A 301 -11.15 -36.47 19.49
C ALA A 301 -11.57 -37.92 19.22
N ILE A 302 -11.17 -38.88 20.06
CA ILE A 302 -11.59 -40.26 19.92
C ILE A 302 -13.11 -40.32 19.97
N ASP A 303 -13.72 -41.01 19.00
CA ASP A 303 -15.17 -41.19 18.91
C ASP A 303 -15.77 -41.55 20.29
N PRO A 304 -16.74 -40.76 20.79
CA PRO A 304 -17.30 -40.97 22.13
C PRO A 304 -17.83 -42.39 22.39
N ALA A 305 -18.40 -43.05 21.38
CA ALA A 305 -18.95 -44.40 21.53
C ALA A 305 -17.85 -45.46 21.66
N ARG A 306 -16.64 -45.18 21.17
CA ARG A 306 -15.51 -46.12 21.17
C ARG A 306 -14.45 -45.87 22.25
N ARG A 307 -14.62 -44.85 23.09
CA ARG A 307 -13.70 -44.58 24.22
C ARG A 307 -13.69 -45.74 25.22
N SER A 308 -12.49 -46.24 25.54
CA SER A 308 -12.31 -47.18 26.65
C SER A 308 -12.48 -46.50 28.01
N ASP A 309 -12.72 -47.27 29.07
CA ASP A 309 -12.80 -46.72 30.43
C ASP A 309 -11.53 -45.98 30.86
N ARG A 310 -10.36 -46.43 30.38
CA ARG A 310 -9.09 -45.76 30.62
C ARG A 310 -9.07 -44.36 29.98
N VAL A 311 -9.57 -44.23 28.75
CA VAL A 311 -9.69 -42.93 28.06
C VAL A 311 -10.69 -42.02 28.77
N ARG A 312 -11.87 -42.52 29.14
CA ARG A 312 -12.89 -41.74 29.86
C ARG A 312 -12.36 -41.17 31.18
N ARG A 313 -11.77 -42.02 32.03
CA ARG A 313 -11.18 -41.58 33.31
C ARG A 313 -10.11 -40.52 33.10
N ARG A 314 -9.28 -40.68 32.06
CA ARG A 314 -8.22 -39.70 31.77
C ARG A 314 -8.80 -38.37 31.27
N LEU A 315 -9.84 -38.39 30.47
CA LEU A 315 -10.54 -37.17 30.06
C LEU A 315 -11.18 -36.45 31.26
N ASP A 316 -11.82 -37.18 32.18
CA ASP A 316 -12.37 -36.58 33.41
C ASP A 316 -11.30 -35.89 34.27
N GLU A 317 -10.10 -36.49 34.37
CA GLU A 317 -8.95 -35.88 35.05
C GLU A 317 -8.48 -34.59 34.36
N LEU A 318 -8.44 -34.59 33.02
CA LEU A 318 -7.99 -33.46 32.22
C LEU A 318 -9.03 -32.33 32.18
N GLU A 319 -10.33 -32.65 32.13
CA GLU A 319 -11.43 -31.67 32.22
C GLU A 319 -11.42 -30.95 33.58
N ARG A 320 -11.21 -31.68 34.69
CA ARG A 320 -11.03 -31.06 36.01
C ARG A 320 -9.81 -30.15 36.07
N ARG A 321 -8.78 -30.44 35.27
CA ARG A 321 -7.55 -29.64 35.18
C ARG A 321 -7.71 -28.40 34.29
N PHE A 322 -8.59 -28.46 33.29
CA PHE A 322 -8.87 -27.39 32.33
C PHE A 322 -10.36 -26.98 32.34
N PRO A 323 -10.94 -26.56 33.48
CA PRO A 323 -12.39 -26.42 33.63
C PRO A 323 -13.02 -25.28 32.81
N GLU A 324 -12.22 -24.32 32.35
CA GLU A 324 -12.67 -23.12 31.61
C GLU A 324 -12.30 -23.16 30.12
N VAL A 325 -11.69 -24.25 29.62
CA VAL A 325 -11.13 -24.28 28.26
C VAL A 325 -11.48 -25.59 27.56
N THR A 326 -12.27 -25.49 26.48
CA THR A 326 -12.59 -26.61 25.60
C THR A 326 -11.77 -26.51 24.31
N PRO A 327 -11.20 -27.62 23.79
CA PRO A 327 -10.58 -27.63 22.48
C PRO A 327 -11.55 -27.10 21.43
N SER A 328 -11.17 -26.02 20.75
CA SER A 328 -12.02 -25.29 19.82
C SER A 328 -11.42 -25.33 18.40
N PRO A 329 -12.26 -25.32 17.35
CA PRO A 329 -11.78 -25.30 15.96
C PRO A 329 -10.96 -24.05 15.66
N PRO A 330 -10.11 -24.09 14.61
CA PRO A 330 -9.42 -22.92 14.10
C PRO A 330 -10.43 -21.81 13.84
N SER A 331 -10.11 -20.63 14.34
CA SER A 331 -10.84 -19.42 14.06
C SER A 331 -10.16 -18.71 12.89
N GLY A 332 -10.96 -18.26 11.91
CA GLY A 332 -10.43 -17.35 10.90
C GLY A 332 -9.90 -16.09 11.55
N VAL A 333 -9.00 -15.38 10.86
CA VAL A 333 -8.61 -14.02 11.25
C VAL A 333 -9.86 -13.16 11.24
N VAL A 334 -10.54 -13.12 12.37
CA VAL A 334 -11.32 -11.95 12.74
C VAL A 334 -10.22 -10.93 13.02
N THR A 335 -10.03 -9.98 12.09
CA THR A 335 -9.52 -8.67 12.47
C THR A 335 -10.54 -8.09 13.45
N ALA A 336 -10.49 -8.57 14.68
CA ALA A 336 -11.22 -7.99 15.75
C ALA A 336 -10.47 -6.70 16.02
N TRP A 337 -11.07 -5.58 15.64
CA TRP A 337 -10.75 -4.31 16.25
C TRP A 337 -10.73 -4.57 17.76
N VAL A 338 -9.57 -4.40 18.38
CA VAL A 338 -9.50 -4.45 19.84
C VAL A 338 -10.40 -3.33 20.30
N THR A 339 -11.61 -3.69 20.73
CA THR A 339 -12.62 -2.70 21.08
C THR A 339 -12.26 -2.16 22.43
N SER A 340 -12.55 -0.87 22.63
CA SER A 340 -12.41 -0.24 23.94
C SER A 340 -13.08 -1.10 25.00
N PRO A 341 -12.45 -1.25 26.18
CA PRO A 341 -13.01 -2.04 27.26
C PRO A 341 -14.37 -1.53 27.74
N ILE A 342 -14.72 -0.30 27.38
CA ILE A 342 -16.01 0.32 27.64
C ILE A 342 -16.65 0.63 26.29
N SER A 343 -17.84 0.07 26.04
CA SER A 343 -18.59 0.41 24.82
C SER A 343 -18.97 1.88 24.81
N ASP A 344 -19.05 2.48 23.62
CA ASP A 344 -19.46 3.86 23.48
C ASP A 344 -20.80 4.12 24.19
N ARG A 345 -21.81 3.25 24.05
CA ARG A 345 -23.10 3.42 24.72
C ARG A 345 -22.97 3.50 26.25
N ALA A 346 -22.09 2.70 26.86
CA ALA A 346 -21.85 2.77 28.30
C ALA A 346 -21.10 4.05 28.67
N ALA A 347 -20.07 4.40 27.90
CA ALA A 347 -19.26 5.60 28.09
C ALA A 347 -20.10 6.89 28.07
N ALA A 348 -21.16 6.94 27.27
CA ALA A 348 -22.08 8.09 27.18
C ALA A 348 -22.76 8.45 28.50
N HIS A 349 -22.92 7.48 29.41
CA HIS A 349 -23.65 7.66 30.67
C HIS A 349 -22.74 7.62 31.90
N MET A 350 -21.42 7.60 31.69
CA MET A 350 -20.46 7.50 32.80
C MET A 350 -20.23 8.86 33.48
N THR A 351 -20.27 8.82 34.81
CA THR A 351 -19.84 9.92 35.68
C THR A 351 -18.32 9.95 35.80
N ASP A 352 -17.76 11.09 36.19
CA ASP A 352 -16.30 11.26 36.35
C ASP A 352 -15.69 10.28 37.36
N ALA A 353 -16.44 9.92 38.41
CA ALA A 353 -16.03 8.89 39.38
C ALA A 353 -16.06 7.48 38.79
N GLN A 354 -16.91 7.21 37.80
CA GLN A 354 -16.91 5.94 37.04
C GLN A 354 -15.75 5.93 36.04
N TRP A 355 -15.49 7.06 35.37
CA TRP A 355 -14.34 7.22 34.49
C TRP A 355 -13.03 6.99 35.22
N ARG A 356 -12.80 7.65 36.35
CA ARG A 356 -11.56 7.47 37.14
C ARG A 356 -11.28 6.00 37.47
N ARG A 357 -12.27 5.30 38.02
CA ARG A 357 -12.16 3.86 38.33
C ARG A 357 -11.85 3.01 37.10
N ALA A 358 -12.44 3.35 35.95
CA ALA A 358 -12.17 2.64 34.72
C ALA A 358 -10.75 2.90 34.22
N LEU A 359 -10.30 4.15 34.17
CA LEU A 359 -8.94 4.49 33.76
C LEU A 359 -7.91 3.79 34.68
N GLU A 360 -8.13 3.75 35.99
CA GLU A 360 -7.24 3.06 36.95
C GLU A 360 -7.22 1.53 36.73
N LYS A 361 -8.37 0.94 36.41
CA LYS A 361 -8.50 -0.50 36.13
C LYS A 361 -7.78 -0.89 34.84
N TYR A 362 -7.90 -0.08 33.78
CA TYR A 362 -7.34 -0.38 32.45
C TYR A 362 -5.95 0.22 32.23
N ALA A 363 -5.43 1.02 33.18
CA ALA A 363 -4.03 1.43 33.23
C ALA A 363 -3.06 0.26 33.49
N LYS A 364 -3.52 -0.79 34.18
CA LYS A 364 -2.72 -1.99 34.47
C LYS A 364 -2.80 -2.97 33.31
N PRO A 365 -1.70 -3.63 32.92
CA PRO A 365 -1.73 -4.71 31.94
C PRO A 365 -2.75 -5.76 32.37
N GLN A 366 -3.75 -6.02 31.53
CA GLN A 366 -4.72 -7.06 31.80
C GLN A 366 -4.17 -8.39 31.29
N ALA A 367 -4.37 -9.45 32.07
CA ALA A 367 -4.11 -10.79 31.58
C ALA A 367 -5.04 -11.05 30.38
N GLU A 368 -4.49 -11.56 29.28
CA GLU A 368 -5.24 -12.04 28.10
C GLU A 368 -6.20 -13.15 28.54
N ARG A 369 -7.39 -12.77 29.01
CA ARG A 369 -8.39 -13.69 29.59
C ARG A 369 -9.67 -13.80 28.75
N SER A 370 -9.81 -13.00 27.70
CA SER A 370 -10.98 -13.00 26.83
C SER A 370 -10.58 -12.83 25.37
N TRP A 371 -11.26 -13.57 24.48
CA TRP A 371 -11.19 -13.40 23.04
C TRP A 371 -12.55 -12.86 22.53
N PRO A 372 -12.58 -11.77 21.73
CA PRO A 372 -11.44 -10.96 21.30
C PRO A 372 -10.78 -10.24 22.49
N PRO A 373 -9.51 -9.83 22.36
CA PRO A 373 -8.84 -9.09 23.43
C PRO A 373 -9.67 -7.85 23.75
N GLN A 374 -10.02 -7.68 25.02
CA GLN A 374 -10.61 -6.43 25.48
C GLN A 374 -9.49 -5.40 25.55
N GLY A 375 -9.68 -4.23 24.93
CA GLY A 375 -8.66 -3.20 24.84
C GLY A 375 -8.14 -2.71 26.19
N GLY A 376 -6.91 -2.20 26.18
CA GLY A 376 -6.25 -1.63 27.34
C GLY A 376 -6.33 -0.11 27.36
N ALA A 377 -5.26 0.53 27.83
CA ALA A 377 -5.22 1.97 27.95
C ALA A 377 -5.32 2.71 26.61
N ARG A 378 -4.81 2.13 25.52
CA ARG A 378 -4.85 2.79 24.21
C ARG A 378 -6.25 2.84 23.63
N GLU A 379 -6.96 1.70 23.63
CA GLU A 379 -8.32 1.62 23.08
C GLU A 379 -9.32 2.39 23.93
N LEU A 380 -9.13 2.43 25.26
CA LEU A 380 -9.94 3.28 26.14
C LEU A 380 -9.68 4.77 25.91
N ALA A 381 -8.44 5.16 25.55
CA ALA A 381 -8.13 6.54 25.19
C ALA A 381 -8.89 6.99 23.94
N ASP A 382 -9.14 6.09 22.97
CA ASP A 382 -9.94 6.42 21.78
C ASP A 382 -11.41 6.70 22.14
N THR A 383 -12.03 5.88 22.99
CA THR A 383 -13.39 6.18 23.50
C THR A 383 -13.40 7.49 24.30
N LEU A 384 -12.36 7.74 25.09
CA LEU A 384 -12.21 8.97 25.86
C LEU A 384 -12.11 10.20 24.93
N ARG A 385 -11.35 10.10 23.82
CA ARG A 385 -11.27 11.13 22.78
C ARG A 385 -12.66 11.45 22.21
N THR A 386 -13.41 10.43 21.82
CA THR A 386 -14.78 10.60 21.28
C THR A 386 -15.69 11.31 22.27
N ARG A 387 -15.63 10.95 23.56
CA ARG A 387 -16.47 11.57 24.60
C ARG A 387 -16.05 13.00 24.92
N ALA A 388 -14.75 13.26 24.98
CA ALA A 388 -14.20 14.59 25.17
C ALA A 388 -14.59 15.56 24.04
N GLY A 389 -14.68 15.09 22.79
CA GLY A 389 -15.19 15.91 21.69
C GLY A 389 -16.68 16.26 21.79
N GLN A 390 -17.49 15.42 22.45
CA GLN A 390 -18.92 15.65 22.62
C GLN A 390 -19.25 16.53 23.83
N GLU A 391 -18.47 16.44 24.91
CA GLU A 391 -18.67 17.18 26.15
C GLU A 391 -17.36 17.87 26.61
N PRO A 392 -16.82 18.82 25.82
CA PRO A 392 -15.47 19.34 25.98
C PRO A 392 -15.21 19.97 27.34
N SER A 393 -16.09 20.84 27.84
CA SER A 393 -15.90 21.51 29.14
C SER A 393 -15.92 20.53 30.32
N ARG A 394 -16.78 19.50 30.27
CA ARG A 394 -16.85 18.46 31.31
C ARG A 394 -15.55 17.66 31.35
N PHE A 395 -15.10 17.18 30.20
CA PHE A 395 -13.90 16.36 30.12
C PHE A 395 -12.61 17.16 30.35
N ALA A 396 -12.59 18.47 30.04
CA ALA A 396 -11.51 19.36 30.44
C ALA A 396 -11.41 19.46 31.97
N ALA A 397 -12.52 19.74 32.67
CA ALA A 397 -12.55 19.76 34.14
C ALA A 397 -12.13 18.41 34.75
N PHE A 398 -12.57 17.30 34.14
CA PHE A 398 -12.15 15.96 34.55
C PHE A 398 -10.64 15.74 34.34
N ALA A 399 -10.08 16.14 33.21
CA ALA A 399 -8.66 15.99 32.90
C ALA A 399 -7.75 16.72 33.89
N LEU A 400 -8.16 17.89 34.40
CA LEU A 400 -7.43 18.64 35.42
C LEU A 400 -7.28 17.89 36.75
N THR A 401 -8.10 16.87 36.97
CA THR A 401 -8.05 16.03 38.18
C THR A 401 -7.23 14.74 37.99
N LEU A 402 -6.64 14.53 36.81
CA LEU A 402 -5.78 13.38 36.52
C LEU A 402 -4.33 13.70 36.86
N GLY A 403 -3.65 12.78 37.56
CA GLY A 403 -2.25 12.90 37.94
C GLY A 403 -1.30 12.07 37.06
N PRO A 404 0.02 12.11 37.35
CA PRO A 404 1.05 11.45 36.54
C PRO A 404 1.05 9.92 36.64
N ASP A 405 0.33 9.34 37.62
CA ASP A 405 0.23 7.89 37.81
C ASP A 405 -0.63 7.19 36.73
N MET A 406 -1.29 7.96 35.87
CA MET A 406 -2.16 7.47 34.81
C MET A 406 -1.42 7.44 33.47
N PRO A 407 -1.72 6.49 32.56
CA PRO A 407 -1.16 6.49 31.21
C PRO A 407 -1.40 7.83 30.50
N GLY A 408 -0.32 8.47 30.03
CA GLY A 408 -0.38 9.79 29.39
C GLY A 408 -1.32 9.85 28.18
N ALA A 409 -1.52 8.72 27.49
CA ALA A 409 -2.45 8.58 26.37
C ALA A 409 -3.88 9.05 26.69
N TYR A 410 -4.35 8.90 27.95
CA TYR A 410 -5.67 9.36 28.36
C TYR A 410 -5.77 10.88 28.36
N LEU A 411 -4.79 11.54 28.98
CA LEU A 411 -4.77 13.00 29.06
C LEU A 411 -4.59 13.58 27.65
N CYS A 412 -3.70 13.00 26.85
CA CYS A 412 -3.49 13.41 25.47
C CYS A 412 -4.78 13.30 24.63
N ALA A 413 -5.50 12.18 24.73
CA ALA A 413 -6.76 11.98 24.02
C ALA A 413 -7.84 13.02 24.38
N ILE A 414 -7.93 13.40 25.67
CA ILE A 414 -8.86 14.46 26.08
C ILE A 414 -8.45 15.80 25.48
N VAL A 415 -7.18 16.19 25.61
CA VAL A 415 -6.70 17.49 25.08
C VAL A 415 -6.92 17.59 23.58
N GLU A 416 -6.56 16.56 22.81
CA GLU A 416 -6.72 16.55 21.36
C GLU A 416 -8.16 16.81 20.90
N ALA A 417 -9.15 16.28 21.61
CA ALA A 417 -10.55 16.41 21.23
C ALA A 417 -11.27 17.60 21.88
N ALA A 418 -10.96 17.94 23.13
CA ALA A 418 -11.65 19.00 23.84
C ALA A 418 -11.10 20.39 23.48
N ALA A 419 -9.77 20.53 23.34
CA ALA A 419 -9.11 21.84 23.20
C ALA A 419 -9.70 22.74 22.10
N PRO A 420 -10.05 22.27 20.89
CA PRO A 420 -10.64 23.12 19.85
C PRO A 420 -11.98 23.78 20.22
N HIS A 421 -12.65 23.30 21.26
CA HIS A 421 -14.01 23.69 21.64
C HIS A 421 -14.09 24.42 22.99
N LEU A 422 -12.95 24.66 23.65
CA LEU A 422 -12.89 25.33 24.95
C LEU A 422 -12.73 26.85 24.78
N ASP A 423 -13.14 27.60 25.80
CA ASP A 423 -12.74 29.01 25.95
C ASP A 423 -11.24 29.11 26.30
N THR A 424 -10.67 30.31 26.13
CA THR A 424 -9.22 30.54 26.30
C THR A 424 -8.70 30.21 27.71
N GLU A 425 -9.48 30.48 28.76
CA GLU A 425 -9.06 30.26 30.15
C GLU A 425 -8.99 28.76 30.46
N THR A 426 -10.07 28.03 30.17
CA THR A 426 -10.13 26.58 30.37
C THR A 426 -9.11 25.85 29.49
N TRP A 427 -8.92 26.32 28.26
CA TRP A 427 -7.92 25.79 27.34
C TRP A 427 -6.49 25.94 27.89
N GLU A 428 -6.16 27.13 28.40
CA GLU A 428 -4.84 27.41 28.97
C GLU A 428 -4.58 26.52 30.18
N GLU A 429 -5.53 26.42 31.11
CA GLU A 429 -5.38 25.57 32.29
C GLU A 429 -5.13 24.10 31.91
N LEU A 430 -5.89 23.58 30.94
CA LEU A 430 -5.76 22.20 30.48
C LEU A 430 -4.39 21.91 29.83
N VAL A 431 -3.90 22.81 29.00
CA VAL A 431 -2.58 22.68 28.35
C VAL A 431 -1.45 22.77 29.37
N LEU A 432 -1.53 23.72 30.31
CA LEU A 432 -0.56 23.87 31.40
C LEU A 432 -0.54 22.63 32.30
N HIS A 433 -1.71 22.10 32.66
CA HIS A 433 -1.84 20.87 33.44
C HIS A 433 -1.21 19.67 32.71
N THR A 434 -1.47 19.54 31.42
CA THR A 434 -0.95 18.44 30.60
C THR A 434 0.56 18.46 30.53
N HIS A 435 1.15 19.64 30.29
CA HIS A 435 2.61 19.79 30.33
C HIS A 435 3.20 19.48 31.72
N ARG A 436 2.61 20.02 32.80
CA ARG A 436 3.10 19.76 34.17
C ARG A 436 3.04 18.29 34.54
N THR A 437 2.05 17.56 34.01
CA THR A 437 1.83 16.15 34.33
C THR A 437 2.74 15.22 33.52
N LEU A 438 2.94 15.48 32.22
CA LEU A 438 3.62 14.55 31.31
C LEU A 438 5.01 15.04 30.85
N GLY A 439 5.37 16.30 31.10
CA GLY A 439 6.66 16.87 30.68
C GLY A 439 6.82 16.87 29.15
N GLU A 440 7.94 16.31 28.66
CA GLU A 440 8.23 16.23 27.22
C GLU A 440 7.26 15.30 26.46
N GLU A 441 6.63 14.31 27.12
CA GLU A 441 5.67 13.41 26.46
C GLU A 441 4.40 14.15 25.98
N ALA A 442 4.08 15.29 26.60
CA ALA A 442 2.98 16.15 26.19
C ALA A 442 3.27 16.95 24.90
N ALA A 443 4.51 17.00 24.42
CA ALA A 443 4.92 17.96 23.39
C ALA A 443 4.06 17.88 22.13
N PHE A 444 3.83 16.68 21.58
CA PHE A 444 3.01 16.51 20.38
C PHE A 444 1.59 17.00 20.59
N THR A 445 0.96 16.61 21.69
CA THR A 445 -0.42 16.98 21.96
C THR A 445 -0.58 18.47 22.22
N VAL A 446 0.32 19.07 23.01
CA VAL A 446 0.30 20.52 23.29
C VAL A 446 0.61 21.33 22.04
N CYS A 447 1.63 20.95 21.26
CA CYS A 447 1.95 21.61 20.00
C CYS A 447 0.78 21.55 19.01
N ARG A 448 0.11 20.41 18.88
CA ARG A 448 -1.08 20.27 18.02
C ARG A 448 -2.26 21.09 18.52
N ALA A 449 -2.50 21.14 19.83
CA ALA A 449 -3.55 21.99 20.42
C ALA A 449 -3.29 23.47 20.10
N LEU A 450 -2.04 23.92 20.25
CA LEU A 450 -1.60 25.27 19.88
C LEU A 450 -1.77 25.55 18.39
N GLN A 451 -1.44 24.60 17.52
CA GLN A 451 -1.59 24.73 16.07
C GLN A 451 -3.07 24.78 15.65
N ALA A 452 -3.95 24.04 16.32
CA ALA A 452 -5.38 24.01 16.03
C ALA A 452 -6.10 25.28 16.53
N THR A 453 -5.60 25.90 17.61
CA THR A 453 -6.22 27.07 18.26
C THR A 453 -5.21 28.19 18.51
N PRO A 454 -4.54 28.73 17.47
CA PRO A 454 -3.48 29.72 17.65
C PRO A 454 -3.95 31.01 18.32
N GLY A 455 -5.24 31.35 18.21
CA GLY A 455 -5.84 32.52 18.87
C GLY A 455 -5.87 32.44 20.40
N HIS A 456 -5.74 31.25 21.00
CA HIS A 456 -5.68 31.05 22.45
C HIS A 456 -4.27 31.17 23.04
N PHE A 457 -3.25 31.28 22.19
CA PHE A 457 -1.88 31.41 22.66
C PHE A 457 -1.66 32.75 23.37
N THR A 458 -0.99 32.70 24.53
CA THR A 458 -0.57 33.86 25.32
C THR A 458 0.91 33.75 25.68
N SER A 459 1.45 34.76 26.37
CA SER A 459 2.84 34.68 26.87
C SER A 459 3.05 33.60 27.92
N ILE A 460 1.99 33.07 28.53
CA ILE A 460 2.06 32.05 29.58
C ILE A 460 2.52 30.70 29.03
N GLN A 461 2.20 30.36 27.77
CA GLN A 461 2.65 29.12 27.13
C GLN A 461 4.07 29.22 26.54
N LEU A 462 4.67 30.41 26.47
CA LEU A 462 6.02 30.58 25.91
C LEU A 462 7.08 29.72 26.61
N PRO A 463 7.16 29.63 27.95
CA PRO A 463 8.12 28.76 28.62
C PRO A 463 7.96 27.28 28.27
N ILE A 464 6.73 26.83 28.02
CA ILE A 464 6.43 25.45 27.61
C ILE A 464 6.92 25.20 26.20
N LEU A 465 6.57 26.08 25.26
CA LEU A 465 7.06 25.97 23.88
C LEU A 465 8.59 26.06 23.83
N ALA A 466 9.19 26.90 24.68
CA ALA A 466 10.64 27.03 24.80
C ALA A 466 11.32 25.77 25.36
N SER A 467 10.67 25.04 26.28
CA SER A 467 11.18 23.78 26.80
C SER A 467 11.15 22.69 25.72
N TYR A 468 10.07 22.60 24.93
CA TYR A 468 10.00 21.68 23.79
C TYR A 468 11.02 22.02 22.71
N ALA A 469 11.25 23.30 22.42
CA ALA A 469 12.30 23.74 21.50
C ALA A 469 13.73 23.46 22.02
N ALA A 470 13.89 23.14 23.30
CA ALA A 470 15.16 22.79 23.94
C ALA A 470 15.26 21.30 24.34
N ALA A 471 14.31 20.46 23.94
CA ALA A 471 14.23 19.07 24.38
C ALA A 471 15.51 18.28 24.06
N SER A 472 15.99 17.48 25.03
CA SER A 472 17.40 17.09 25.16
C SER A 472 17.82 15.81 24.41
N SER A 473 17.05 15.34 23.41
CA SER A 473 17.28 14.03 22.77
C SER A 473 17.36 14.08 21.22
N PRO A 474 18.40 14.68 20.63
CA PRO A 474 18.55 14.77 19.17
C PRO A 474 18.63 13.40 18.47
N GLU A 475 19.09 12.35 19.16
CA GLU A 475 19.17 10.98 18.61
C GLU A 475 17.79 10.35 18.33
N ARG A 476 16.73 10.80 19.02
CA ARG A 476 15.35 10.36 18.75
C ARG A 476 14.74 11.05 17.53
N ASP A 477 15.33 12.16 17.09
CA ASP A 477 14.86 12.96 15.96
C ASP A 477 15.54 12.55 14.64
N THR A 478 16.54 11.68 14.71
CA THR A 478 17.15 10.98 13.57
C THR A 478 16.51 9.61 13.41
N ARG A 479 15.54 9.47 12.50
CA ARG A 479 14.99 8.15 12.15
C ARG A 479 15.97 7.37 11.27
N GLY A 480 16.14 6.09 11.59
CA GLY A 480 16.87 5.13 10.76
C GLY A 480 16.12 4.80 9.48
N LEU A 481 16.63 3.82 8.74
CA LEU A 481 15.92 3.24 7.60
C LEU A 481 14.58 2.64 8.07
N ASP A 482 13.53 2.77 7.27
CA ASP A 482 12.27 2.08 7.51
C ASP A 482 12.41 0.55 7.29
N GLU A 483 11.33 -0.19 7.53
CA GLU A 483 11.29 -1.67 7.37
C GLU A 483 11.63 -2.13 5.93
N GLU A 484 11.55 -1.22 4.96
CA GLU A 484 11.87 -1.44 3.55
C GLU A 484 13.32 -1.03 3.20
N GLY A 485 14.09 -0.54 4.19
CA GLY A 485 15.47 -0.10 3.99
C GLY A 485 15.60 1.29 3.37
N THR A 486 14.52 2.09 3.35
CA THR A 486 14.47 3.44 2.78
C THR A 486 14.67 4.50 3.86
N ARG A 487 15.44 5.55 3.57
CA ARG A 487 15.64 6.66 4.51
C ARG A 487 14.38 7.53 4.52
N THR A 488 13.73 7.68 5.69
CA THR A 488 12.60 8.62 5.86
C THR A 488 13.03 10.04 5.43
N ASP A 489 12.18 10.75 4.67
CA ASP A 489 12.47 12.13 4.27
C ASP A 489 12.59 13.06 5.49
N LEU A 490 13.39 14.12 5.36
CA LEU A 490 13.75 15.01 6.48
C LEU A 490 12.54 15.72 7.08
N LEU A 491 11.53 16.05 6.28
CA LEU A 491 10.33 16.72 6.77
C LEU A 491 9.50 15.76 7.62
N THR A 492 9.27 14.53 7.14
CA THR A 492 8.57 13.51 7.93
C THR A 492 9.30 13.18 9.22
N ALA A 493 10.63 13.07 9.19
CA ALA A 493 11.43 12.88 10.41
C ALA A 493 11.24 14.06 11.39
N GLY A 494 11.30 15.30 10.89
CA GLY A 494 11.13 16.51 11.69
C GLY A 494 9.71 16.67 12.28
N LEU A 495 8.68 16.35 11.50
CA LEU A 495 7.28 16.34 11.98
C LEU A 495 7.05 15.32 13.10
N ASN A 496 7.92 14.31 13.20
CA ASN A 496 7.88 13.30 14.25
C ASN A 496 8.95 13.52 15.34
N ALA A 497 9.56 14.70 15.38
CA ALA A 497 10.49 15.14 16.41
C ALA A 497 9.81 16.17 17.33
N THR A 498 10.13 16.14 18.63
CA THR A 498 9.62 17.13 19.60
C THR A 498 10.01 18.56 19.21
N ARG A 499 11.30 18.77 18.86
CA ARG A 499 11.79 20.10 18.44
C ARG A 499 11.21 20.51 17.08
N GLY A 500 10.98 19.57 16.17
CA GLY A 500 10.33 19.86 14.89
C GLY A 500 8.85 20.25 15.04
N GLN A 501 8.10 19.61 15.94
CA GLN A 501 6.75 20.05 16.30
C GLN A 501 6.73 21.45 16.91
N ALA A 502 7.68 21.77 17.80
CA ALA A 502 7.82 23.12 18.34
C ALA A 502 8.09 24.14 17.22
N ALA A 503 8.90 23.79 16.22
CA ALA A 503 9.16 24.64 15.06
C ALA A 503 7.92 24.91 14.21
N ILE A 504 7.12 23.89 13.91
CA ILE A 504 5.85 24.06 13.19
C ILE A 504 4.86 24.88 14.02
N THR A 505 4.79 24.68 15.34
CA THR A 505 3.96 25.51 16.21
C THR A 505 4.40 26.98 16.19
N CYS A 506 5.70 27.28 16.27
CA CYS A 506 6.21 28.64 16.10
C CYS A 506 5.78 29.24 14.75
N ALA A 507 5.84 28.45 13.66
CA ALA A 507 5.39 28.89 12.35
C ALA A 507 3.89 29.23 12.33
N THR A 508 3.04 28.34 12.85
CA THR A 508 1.59 28.56 12.91
C THR A 508 1.24 29.81 13.71
N LEU A 509 1.87 30.00 14.87
CA LEU A 509 1.62 31.18 15.71
C LEU A 509 2.09 32.47 15.04
N LEU A 510 3.25 32.47 14.39
CA LEU A 510 3.75 33.61 13.63
C LEU A 510 2.90 33.90 12.39
N PHE A 511 2.36 32.90 11.68
CA PHE A 511 1.42 33.17 10.58
C PHE A 511 0.10 33.74 11.07
N HIS A 512 -0.31 33.40 12.29
CA HIS A 512 -1.55 33.90 12.87
C HIS A 512 -1.45 35.39 13.24
N ASP A 513 -0.45 35.81 14.02
CA ASP A 513 -0.24 37.21 14.36
C ASP A 513 1.18 37.56 14.88
N ALA A 514 1.43 38.86 15.04
CA ALA A 514 2.70 39.42 15.51
C ALA A 514 2.77 39.67 17.03
N ARG A 515 1.70 39.43 17.80
CA ARG A 515 1.60 39.86 19.21
C ARG A 515 2.68 39.23 20.10
N HIS A 516 3.09 38.01 19.76
CA HIS A 516 4.08 37.24 20.51
C HIS A 516 5.45 37.17 19.83
N LEU A 517 5.70 38.05 18.85
CA LEU A 517 6.93 38.08 18.06
C LEU A 517 8.20 38.13 18.92
N SER A 518 8.21 38.92 19.99
CA SER A 518 9.38 39.06 20.88
C SER A 518 9.75 37.74 21.57
N GLY A 519 8.76 36.91 21.93
CA GLY A 519 8.96 35.62 22.56
C GLY A 519 9.23 34.48 21.57
N LEU A 520 8.59 34.51 20.40
CA LEU A 520 8.74 33.46 19.38
C LEU A 520 10.05 33.58 18.58
N ARG A 521 10.53 34.82 18.35
CA ARG A 521 11.75 35.07 17.56
C ARG A 521 12.99 34.32 18.10
N PRO A 522 13.35 34.36 19.40
CA PRO A 522 14.47 33.58 19.91
C PRO A 522 14.32 32.07 19.73
N LEU A 523 13.08 31.55 19.78
CA LEU A 523 12.81 30.13 19.56
C LEU A 523 13.02 29.75 18.09
N THR A 524 12.51 30.57 17.16
CA THR A 524 12.73 30.39 15.73
C THR A 524 14.22 30.36 15.39
N PHE A 525 15.02 31.27 15.95
CA PHE A 525 16.48 31.28 15.75
C PHE A 525 17.16 30.01 16.26
N ARG A 526 16.81 29.58 17.48
CA ARG A 526 17.35 28.34 18.05
C ARG A 526 17.08 27.14 17.14
N LEU A 527 15.84 27.01 16.67
CA LEU A 527 15.39 25.88 15.85
C LEU A 527 15.96 25.94 14.42
N ALA A 528 16.16 27.15 13.87
CA ALA A 528 16.83 27.34 12.58
C ALA A 528 18.31 26.92 12.61
N ALA A 529 18.95 27.04 13.78
CA ALA A 529 20.34 26.64 14.03
C ALA A 529 20.48 25.24 14.66
N ASP A 530 19.39 24.46 14.75
CA ASP A 530 19.38 23.16 15.44
C ASP A 530 20.43 22.19 14.85
N PRO A 531 21.12 21.37 15.65
CA PRO A 531 22.09 20.41 15.12
C PRO A 531 21.45 19.30 14.25
N VAL A 532 20.14 19.06 14.36
CA VAL A 532 19.42 18.03 13.59
C VAL A 532 18.81 18.63 12.34
N LEU A 533 19.22 18.13 11.18
CA LEU A 533 18.78 18.63 9.87
C LEU A 533 17.26 18.59 9.69
N ALA A 534 16.60 17.53 10.17
CA ALA A 534 15.15 17.36 10.13
C ALA A 534 14.41 18.47 10.91
N VAL A 535 14.97 18.94 12.03
CA VAL A 535 14.39 20.05 12.81
C VAL A 535 14.56 21.36 12.06
N ARG A 536 15.71 21.61 11.44
CA ARG A 536 15.93 22.80 10.59
C ARG A 536 14.92 22.86 9.43
N VAL A 537 14.65 21.73 8.80
CA VAL A 537 13.64 21.63 7.73
C VAL A 537 12.25 22.07 8.22
N CYS A 538 11.83 21.69 9.42
CA CYS A 538 10.60 22.22 10.02
C CYS A 538 10.70 23.70 10.39
N ALA A 539 11.84 24.14 10.93
CA ALA A 539 12.09 25.53 11.31
C ALA A 539 12.06 26.51 10.12
N ALA A 540 12.28 26.03 8.91
CA ALA A 540 12.17 26.84 7.70
C ALA A 540 10.79 27.51 7.56
N GLU A 541 9.71 26.84 7.95
CA GLU A 541 8.36 27.45 7.95
C GLU A 541 8.23 28.55 9.01
N ALA A 542 8.87 28.40 10.17
CA ALA A 542 8.87 29.44 11.21
C ALA A 542 9.68 30.67 10.80
N VAL A 543 10.82 30.47 10.14
CA VAL A 543 11.60 31.56 9.54
C VAL A 543 10.80 32.25 8.44
N ARG A 544 10.11 31.48 7.58
CA ARG A 544 9.23 32.04 6.55
C ARG A 544 8.07 32.84 7.15
N ALA A 545 7.50 32.38 8.26
CA ALA A 545 6.47 33.11 8.99
C ALA A 545 7.01 34.42 9.60
N LEU A 546 8.20 34.35 10.21
CA LEU A 546 8.90 35.51 10.76
C LEU A 546 9.15 36.60 9.70
N MET A 547 9.40 36.20 8.45
CA MET A 547 9.63 37.09 7.32
C MET A 547 8.47 38.04 7.02
N ASN A 548 7.24 37.71 7.44
CA ASN A 548 6.07 38.59 7.32
C ASN A 548 6.08 39.75 8.34
N HIS A 549 6.86 39.63 9.41
CA HIS A 549 6.86 40.59 10.53
C HIS A 549 8.19 41.30 10.73
N ASP A 550 9.30 40.59 10.49
CA ASP A 550 10.66 41.08 10.67
C ASP A 550 11.54 40.50 9.55
N SER A 551 11.42 41.09 8.36
CA SER A 551 12.02 40.55 7.14
C SER A 551 13.54 40.42 7.23
N GLN A 552 14.24 41.41 7.78
CA GLN A 552 15.71 41.38 7.84
C GLN A 552 16.21 40.26 8.75
N THR A 553 15.64 40.18 9.95
CA THR A 553 15.93 39.14 10.95
C THR A 553 15.63 37.74 10.40
N ALA A 554 14.54 37.59 9.64
CA ALA A 554 14.20 36.32 8.99
C ALA A 554 15.18 35.94 7.88
N LEU A 555 15.66 36.89 7.07
CA LEU A 555 16.68 36.64 6.06
C LEU A 555 18.00 36.21 6.72
N ASP A 556 18.39 36.83 7.85
CA ASP A 556 19.56 36.38 8.61
C ASP A 556 19.42 34.94 9.12
N ALA A 557 18.25 34.58 9.66
CA ALA A 557 17.96 33.22 10.09
C ALA A 557 17.93 32.24 8.91
N ALA A 558 17.37 32.63 7.76
CA ALA A 558 17.28 31.79 6.57
C ALA A 558 18.67 31.48 6.01
N ASP A 559 19.53 32.49 5.93
CA ASP A 559 20.91 32.35 5.47
C ASP A 559 21.72 31.43 6.41
N GLN A 560 21.56 31.59 7.73
CA GLN A 560 22.18 30.69 8.71
C GLN A 560 21.64 29.25 8.61
N LEU A 561 20.34 29.07 8.39
CA LEU A 561 19.69 27.77 8.25
C LEU A 561 20.23 27.03 7.02
N MET A 562 20.37 27.74 5.89
CA MET A 562 20.83 27.20 4.61
C MET A 562 22.35 27.03 4.53
N THR A 563 23.11 27.80 5.31
CA THR A 563 24.55 27.62 5.48
C THR A 563 24.83 26.37 6.34
N HIS A 564 24.65 25.20 5.73
CA HIS A 564 24.88 23.89 6.34
C HIS A 564 25.77 23.02 5.43
N GLN A 565 26.62 22.18 6.02
CA GLN A 565 27.54 21.32 5.25
C GLN A 565 26.81 20.24 4.43
N ASP A 566 25.65 19.79 4.92
CA ASP A 566 24.80 18.81 4.24
C ASP A 566 23.76 19.51 3.34
N LEU A 567 23.94 19.38 2.02
CA LEU A 567 23.04 19.94 0.98
C LEU A 567 21.63 19.33 0.99
N ASN A 568 21.41 18.23 1.72
CA ASN A 568 20.06 17.68 1.91
C ASN A 568 19.13 18.67 2.64
N ILE A 569 19.63 19.75 3.26
CA ILE A 569 18.79 20.82 3.80
C ILE A 569 17.83 21.40 2.74
N HIS A 570 18.25 21.41 1.46
CA HIS A 570 17.44 21.89 0.34
C HIS A 570 16.46 20.84 -0.19
N ASN A 571 16.52 19.60 0.31
CA ASN A 571 15.68 18.48 -0.12
C ASN A 571 14.36 18.41 0.68
N ALA A 572 13.66 19.54 0.81
CA ALA A 572 12.35 19.59 1.45
C ALA A 572 11.54 20.80 0.93
N HIS A 573 10.22 20.63 0.80
CA HIS A 573 9.34 21.70 0.33
C HIS A 573 9.31 22.93 1.24
N THR A 574 9.49 22.77 2.55
CA THR A 574 9.52 23.89 3.51
C THR A 574 10.74 24.79 3.30
N THR A 575 11.92 24.22 3.06
CA THR A 575 13.15 24.97 2.77
C THR A 575 13.14 25.54 1.36
N GLN A 576 12.57 24.83 0.40
CA GLN A 576 12.29 25.34 -0.95
C GLN A 576 11.44 26.62 -0.90
N ARG A 577 10.30 26.61 -0.19
CA ARG A 577 9.41 27.78 -0.06
C ARG A 577 10.09 28.94 0.66
N LEU A 578 10.92 28.66 1.67
CA LEU A 578 11.72 29.68 2.34
C LEU A 578 12.73 30.31 1.37
N LEU A 579 13.45 29.49 0.60
CA LEU A 579 14.43 29.97 -0.38
C LEU A 579 13.78 30.83 -1.46
N THR A 580 12.64 30.41 -2.01
CA THR A 580 11.85 31.23 -2.94
C THR A 580 11.47 32.58 -2.33
N GLY A 581 10.97 32.58 -1.09
CA GLY A 581 10.57 33.80 -0.39
C GLY A 581 11.75 34.73 -0.07
N ALA A 582 12.92 34.17 0.20
CA ALA A 582 14.16 34.89 0.46
C ALA A 582 14.75 35.49 -0.83
N LEU A 583 14.79 34.72 -1.92
CA LEU A 583 15.20 35.18 -3.25
C LEU A 583 14.31 36.31 -3.77
N ALA A 584 13.02 36.31 -3.45
CA ALA A 584 12.12 37.42 -3.81
C ALA A 584 12.41 38.74 -3.08
N ARG A 585 13.19 38.71 -1.99
CA ARG A 585 13.49 39.88 -1.14
C ARG A 585 14.94 40.32 -1.22
N ASP A 586 15.87 39.37 -1.28
CA ASP A 586 17.30 39.62 -1.43
C ASP A 586 17.93 38.59 -2.39
N PRO A 587 17.70 38.75 -3.71
CA PRO A 587 18.22 37.82 -4.71
C PRO A 587 19.74 37.62 -4.61
N SER A 588 20.48 38.71 -4.37
CA SER A 588 21.94 38.71 -4.36
C SER A 588 22.52 37.82 -3.25
N ARG A 589 21.92 37.85 -2.06
CA ARG A 589 22.36 37.06 -0.92
C ARG A 589 22.02 35.58 -1.07
N PHE A 590 20.86 35.26 -1.65
CA PHE A 590 20.35 33.88 -1.70
C PHE A 590 20.62 33.13 -3.00
N ALA A 591 21.06 33.81 -4.06
CA ALA A 591 21.47 33.17 -5.31
C ALA A 591 22.53 32.08 -5.10
N PRO A 592 23.58 32.25 -4.26
CA PRO A 592 24.55 31.19 -4.00
C PRO A 592 23.95 29.91 -3.41
N HIS A 593 22.89 30.03 -2.59
CA HIS A 593 22.18 28.86 -2.02
C HIS A 593 21.39 28.09 -3.08
N LEU A 594 20.71 28.82 -3.98
CA LEU A 594 20.05 28.20 -5.11
C LEU A 594 21.05 27.53 -6.06
N GLU A 595 22.17 28.20 -6.34
CA GLU A 595 23.22 27.68 -7.20
C GLU A 595 23.85 26.39 -6.63
N ALA A 596 24.11 26.36 -5.32
CA ALA A 596 24.58 25.16 -4.64
C ALA A 596 23.56 24.01 -4.71
N ALA A 597 22.26 24.32 -4.56
CA ALA A 597 21.19 23.32 -4.64
C ALA A 597 21.00 22.77 -6.07
N LEU A 598 21.18 23.60 -7.10
CA LEU A 598 21.16 23.18 -8.51
C LEU A 598 22.29 22.20 -8.87
N HIS A 599 23.38 22.21 -8.08
CA HIS A 599 24.53 21.31 -8.22
C HIS A 599 24.60 20.23 -7.13
N GLY A 600 23.56 20.09 -6.31
CA GLY A 600 23.49 19.13 -5.20
C GLY A 600 23.11 17.70 -5.59
N PRO A 601 22.70 16.84 -4.65
CA PRO A 601 22.22 15.49 -4.94
C PRO A 601 20.96 15.47 -5.83
N ARG A 602 20.68 14.33 -6.49
CA ARG A 602 19.59 14.17 -7.47
C ARG A 602 18.25 14.74 -6.99
N GLN A 603 17.81 14.40 -5.77
CA GLN A 603 16.53 14.83 -5.21
C GLN A 603 16.48 16.34 -4.93
N THR A 604 17.61 16.93 -4.52
CA THR A 604 17.75 18.36 -4.29
C THR A 604 17.67 19.17 -5.59
N MET A 605 18.30 18.67 -6.66
CA MET A 605 18.35 19.37 -7.95
C MET A 605 16.97 19.63 -8.53
N GLU A 606 16.02 18.70 -8.37
CA GLU A 606 14.66 18.85 -8.90
C GLU A 606 13.89 19.98 -8.19
N LEU A 607 13.91 20.02 -6.86
CA LEU A 607 13.31 21.11 -6.07
C LEU A 607 14.02 22.46 -6.31
N ALA A 608 15.33 22.45 -6.53
CA ALA A 608 16.09 23.63 -6.91
C ALA A 608 15.66 24.14 -8.30
N GLY A 609 15.43 23.25 -9.26
CA GLY A 609 14.88 23.59 -10.57
C GLY A 609 13.50 24.24 -10.51
N GLN A 610 12.62 23.73 -9.63
CA GLN A 610 11.33 24.36 -9.35
C GLN A 610 11.51 25.78 -8.78
N THR A 611 12.41 25.95 -7.80
CA THR A 611 12.72 27.26 -7.19
C THR A 611 13.23 28.25 -8.23
N TRP A 612 14.19 27.82 -9.05
CA TRP A 612 14.75 28.61 -10.14
C TRP A 612 13.66 29.06 -11.12
N ALA A 613 12.74 28.16 -11.49
CA ALA A 613 11.64 28.49 -12.38
C ALA A 613 10.73 29.57 -11.77
N VAL A 614 10.34 29.44 -10.50
CA VAL A 614 9.51 30.46 -9.82
C VAL A 614 10.22 31.82 -9.78
N VAL A 615 11.48 31.84 -9.38
CA VAL A 615 12.30 33.07 -9.28
C VAL A 615 12.46 33.73 -10.65
N THR A 616 12.63 32.93 -11.69
CA THR A 616 12.72 33.37 -13.08
C THR A 616 11.40 33.97 -13.58
N LEU A 617 10.26 33.37 -13.24
CA LEU A 617 8.94 33.92 -13.57
C LEU A 617 8.66 35.25 -12.85
N GLN A 618 9.14 35.39 -11.62
CA GLN A 618 9.00 36.62 -10.84
C GLN A 618 9.97 37.74 -11.25
N GLY A 619 10.92 37.47 -12.15
CA GLY A 619 11.94 38.44 -12.56
C GLY A 619 13.02 38.69 -11.51
N ASN A 620 13.17 37.79 -10.53
CA ASN A 620 14.12 37.90 -9.42
C ASN A 620 15.43 37.13 -9.65
N ALA A 621 15.65 36.58 -10.86
CA ALA A 621 16.88 35.85 -11.16
C ALA A 621 18.09 36.80 -11.23
N THR A 622 19.19 36.43 -10.56
CA THR A 622 20.45 37.17 -10.63
C THR A 622 21.30 36.73 -11.82
N PRO A 623 22.26 37.56 -12.27
CA PRO A 623 23.19 37.16 -13.35
C PRO A 623 24.06 35.94 -13.03
N ASP A 624 24.24 35.63 -11.75
CA ASP A 624 25.04 34.49 -11.28
C ASP A 624 24.31 33.15 -11.38
N LEU A 625 22.99 33.18 -11.60
CA LEU A 625 22.17 31.99 -11.81
C LEU A 625 22.04 31.68 -13.31
N PRO A 626 21.74 30.42 -13.68
CA PRO A 626 21.39 30.07 -15.05
C PRO A 626 20.30 31.00 -15.61
N THR A 627 20.50 31.53 -16.82
CA THR A 627 19.58 32.50 -17.44
C THR A 627 18.55 31.81 -18.34
N THR A 628 18.83 30.59 -18.78
CA THR A 628 17.92 29.78 -19.59
C THR A 628 17.77 28.38 -19.00
N VAL A 629 16.61 27.76 -19.26
CA VAL A 629 16.32 26.42 -18.72
C VAL A 629 17.30 25.35 -19.26
N LEU A 630 17.87 25.56 -20.45
CA LEU A 630 18.83 24.65 -21.07
C LEU A 630 20.20 24.64 -20.37
N GLN A 631 20.51 25.66 -19.57
CA GLN A 631 21.73 25.70 -18.77
C GLN A 631 21.62 24.87 -17.48
N LEU A 632 20.42 24.44 -17.11
CA LEU A 632 20.20 23.59 -15.94
C LEU A 632 20.58 22.14 -16.23
N GLY A 633 21.05 21.43 -15.20
CA GLY A 633 21.19 19.97 -15.24
C GLY A 633 19.84 19.26 -15.38
N THR A 634 19.84 18.00 -15.84
CA THR A 634 18.62 17.26 -16.20
C THR A 634 17.56 17.23 -15.11
N MET A 635 17.94 16.95 -13.85
CA MET A 635 16.97 16.92 -12.73
C MET A 635 16.35 18.29 -12.46
N ALA A 636 17.15 19.35 -12.52
CA ALA A 636 16.65 20.71 -12.36
C ALA A 636 15.72 21.11 -13.53
N ARG A 637 16.00 20.66 -14.77
CA ARG A 637 15.07 20.84 -15.89
C ARG A 637 13.73 20.14 -15.66
N ARG A 638 13.72 18.94 -15.08
CA ARG A 638 12.48 18.21 -14.73
C ARG A 638 11.59 19.04 -13.80
N GLY A 639 12.17 19.57 -12.73
CA GLY A 639 11.46 20.42 -11.78
C GLY A 639 11.02 21.76 -12.38
N ALA A 640 11.87 22.40 -13.18
CA ALA A 640 11.52 23.65 -13.87
C ALA A 640 10.35 23.45 -14.85
N ALA A 641 10.33 22.34 -15.59
CA ALA A 641 9.26 21.98 -16.50
C ALA A 641 7.90 21.89 -15.79
N THR A 642 7.84 21.27 -14.60
CA THR A 642 6.61 21.19 -13.80
C THR A 642 6.05 22.56 -13.44
N ILE A 643 6.91 23.50 -13.02
CA ILE A 643 6.49 24.86 -12.66
C ILE A 643 6.03 25.62 -13.89
N PHE A 644 6.78 25.60 -14.98
CA PHE A 644 6.38 26.30 -16.20
C PHE A 644 5.09 25.74 -16.79
N ALA A 645 4.87 24.41 -16.75
CA ALA A 645 3.64 23.80 -17.25
C ALA A 645 2.38 24.23 -16.47
N SER A 646 2.53 24.56 -15.19
CA SER A 646 1.46 25.09 -14.35
C SER A 646 1.23 26.61 -14.55
N ASN A 647 2.02 27.27 -15.41
CA ASN A 647 1.97 28.71 -15.68
C ASN A 647 1.95 28.96 -17.21
N PRO A 648 0.84 28.66 -17.89
CA PRO A 648 0.76 28.62 -19.36
C PRO A 648 1.06 29.97 -20.04
N ASP A 649 0.86 31.10 -19.36
CA ASP A 649 1.24 32.44 -19.86
C ASP A 649 2.74 32.56 -20.19
N HIS A 650 3.57 31.65 -19.65
CA HIS A 650 5.01 31.58 -19.88
C HIS A 650 5.45 30.39 -20.74
N TYR A 651 4.55 29.88 -21.60
CA TYR A 651 4.78 28.70 -22.44
C TYR A 651 6.07 28.75 -23.28
N THR A 652 6.56 29.93 -23.66
CA THR A 652 7.81 30.10 -24.43
C THR A 652 9.02 29.46 -23.73
N ARG A 653 8.99 29.36 -22.41
CA ARG A 653 10.04 28.70 -21.60
C ARG A 653 10.00 27.17 -21.70
N LEU A 654 8.86 26.60 -22.10
CA LEU A 654 8.67 25.16 -22.28
C LEU A 654 9.06 24.69 -23.68
N LEU A 655 9.01 25.57 -24.69
CA LEU A 655 9.29 25.19 -26.08
C LEU A 655 10.60 24.39 -26.23
N PRO A 656 11.73 24.77 -25.62
CA PRO A 656 12.97 23.99 -25.71
C PRO A 656 12.90 22.63 -25.00
N LEU A 657 12.03 22.48 -23.99
CA LEU A 657 11.91 21.27 -23.17
C LEU A 657 11.04 20.19 -23.83
N LEU A 658 10.24 20.55 -24.82
CA LEU A 658 9.44 19.59 -25.61
C LEU A 658 10.35 18.64 -26.42
N ASP A 659 11.56 19.07 -26.74
CA ASP A 659 12.59 18.28 -27.43
C ASP A 659 13.76 17.84 -26.53
N ASP A 660 13.60 17.93 -25.20
CA ASP A 660 14.65 17.51 -24.26
C ASP A 660 15.02 16.03 -24.46
N GLU A 661 16.29 15.69 -24.24
CA GLU A 661 16.74 14.30 -24.33
C GLU A 661 16.13 13.43 -23.23
N ASP A 662 15.83 14.01 -22.07
CA ASP A 662 15.23 13.30 -20.94
C ASP A 662 13.70 13.21 -21.07
N GLU A 663 13.17 11.99 -20.98
CA GLU A 663 11.75 11.71 -21.19
C GLU A 663 10.84 12.35 -20.13
N GLU A 664 11.24 12.36 -18.87
CA GLU A 664 10.44 12.96 -17.80
C GLU A 664 10.40 14.49 -17.91
N VAL A 665 11.47 15.13 -18.42
CA VAL A 665 11.43 16.57 -18.74
C VAL A 665 10.36 16.84 -19.81
N ARG A 666 10.33 16.02 -20.87
CA ARG A 666 9.32 16.14 -21.94
C ARG A 666 7.91 15.91 -21.40
N ASN A 667 7.71 14.90 -20.55
CA ASN A 667 6.42 14.58 -19.95
C ASN A 667 5.92 15.73 -19.08
N ASN A 668 6.76 16.26 -18.18
CA ASN A 668 6.42 17.40 -17.34
C ASN A 668 6.12 18.67 -18.17
N ALA A 669 6.91 18.93 -19.22
CA ALA A 669 6.69 20.07 -20.10
C ALA A 669 5.37 19.95 -20.89
N SER A 670 5.00 18.73 -21.28
CA SER A 670 3.78 18.45 -22.06
C SER A 670 2.49 18.71 -21.30
N ALA A 671 2.53 18.73 -19.96
CA ALA A 671 1.34 19.00 -19.15
C ALA A 671 0.71 20.38 -19.44
N VAL A 672 1.48 21.34 -19.98
CA VAL A 672 0.95 22.64 -20.43
C VAL A 672 -0.10 22.50 -21.54
N MET A 673 -0.07 21.41 -22.30
CA MET A 673 -1.02 21.18 -23.39
C MET A 673 -2.46 21.20 -22.92
N ARG A 674 -2.74 20.78 -21.67
CA ARG A 674 -4.09 20.84 -21.06
C ARG A 674 -4.70 22.24 -21.09
N HIS A 675 -3.86 23.27 -21.13
CA HIS A 675 -4.24 24.68 -21.12
C HIS A 675 -3.92 25.40 -22.43
N ALA A 676 -3.51 24.67 -23.48
CA ALA A 676 -3.05 25.29 -24.74
C ALA A 676 -4.13 26.16 -25.39
N PHE A 677 -5.40 25.76 -25.31
CA PHE A 677 -6.52 26.51 -25.90
C PHE A 677 -7.14 27.55 -24.97
N ASP A 678 -6.60 27.71 -23.76
CA ASP A 678 -6.92 28.83 -22.87
C ASP A 678 -6.09 30.09 -23.21
N LEU A 679 -5.02 29.92 -24.00
CA LEU A 679 -4.13 31.00 -24.47
C LEU A 679 -4.72 31.80 -25.63
N LEU A 680 -4.10 32.94 -25.96
CA LEU A 680 -4.45 33.68 -27.18
C LEU A 680 -4.22 32.82 -28.43
N PRO A 681 -5.03 32.96 -29.50
CA PRO A 681 -4.94 32.10 -30.68
C PRO A 681 -3.53 31.95 -31.26
N SER A 682 -2.77 33.05 -31.40
CA SER A 682 -1.41 32.98 -31.94
C SER A 682 -0.42 32.24 -31.03
N GLN A 683 -0.64 32.28 -29.71
CA GLN A 683 0.18 31.57 -28.73
C GLN A 683 -0.16 30.08 -28.69
N ALA A 684 -1.45 29.76 -28.75
CA ALA A 684 -1.93 28.40 -28.90
C ALA A 684 -1.37 27.77 -30.20
N ASP A 685 -1.40 28.52 -31.31
CA ASP A 685 -0.85 28.07 -32.59
C ASP A 685 0.65 27.75 -32.49
N GLU A 686 1.46 28.67 -31.93
CA GLU A 686 2.90 28.44 -31.75
C GLU A 686 3.19 27.23 -30.86
N LEU A 687 2.50 27.13 -29.71
CA LEU A 687 2.69 26.07 -28.73
C LEU A 687 2.32 24.69 -29.28
N VAL A 688 1.15 24.58 -29.91
CA VAL A 688 0.66 23.30 -30.49
C VAL A 688 1.54 22.86 -31.65
N GLN A 689 1.93 23.78 -32.54
CA GLN A 689 2.80 23.43 -33.68
C GLN A 689 4.19 22.98 -33.22
N THR A 690 4.76 23.65 -32.21
CA THR A 690 6.03 23.24 -31.63
C THR A 690 5.92 21.87 -30.97
N PHE A 691 4.86 21.61 -30.20
CA PHE A 691 4.61 20.31 -29.59
C PHE A 691 4.50 19.19 -30.62
N ILE A 692 3.69 19.38 -31.66
CA ILE A 692 3.48 18.42 -32.75
C ILE A 692 4.80 18.06 -33.45
N ALA A 693 5.68 19.04 -33.65
CA ALA A 693 6.99 18.85 -34.27
C ALA A 693 8.02 18.18 -33.35
N SER A 694 7.80 18.21 -32.03
CA SER A 694 8.76 17.75 -31.02
C SER A 694 8.72 16.25 -30.72
N LYS A 695 9.78 15.75 -30.06
CA LYS A 695 9.87 14.41 -29.46
C LYS A 695 8.79 14.15 -28.41
N ALA A 696 8.30 15.18 -27.71
CA ALA A 696 7.28 15.03 -26.67
C ALA A 696 5.93 14.53 -27.22
N SER A 697 5.62 14.83 -28.49
CA SER A 697 4.37 14.42 -29.13
C SER A 697 4.13 12.91 -29.12
N ALA A 698 5.18 12.08 -29.15
CA ALA A 698 5.05 10.63 -29.26
C ALA A 698 4.40 9.97 -28.03
N GLY A 699 4.61 10.52 -26.83
CA GLY A 699 4.14 9.93 -25.56
C GLY A 699 2.99 10.69 -24.88
N ASN A 700 2.71 11.93 -25.30
CA ASN A 700 1.90 12.87 -24.52
C ASN A 700 0.68 13.43 -25.27
N LEU A 701 0.19 12.75 -26.30
CA LEU A 701 -0.99 13.19 -27.07
C LEU A 701 -2.27 13.35 -26.22
N GLY A 702 -2.39 12.60 -25.12
CA GLY A 702 -3.55 12.70 -24.22
C GLY A 702 -3.67 14.05 -23.53
N GLU A 703 -2.54 14.72 -23.25
CA GLU A 703 -2.53 16.06 -22.66
C GLU A 703 -3.15 17.09 -23.61
N LEU A 704 -2.83 16.98 -24.91
CA LEU A 704 -3.39 17.82 -25.97
C LEU A 704 -4.85 17.46 -26.29
N ALA A 705 -5.20 16.17 -26.25
CA ALA A 705 -6.58 15.73 -26.45
C ALA A 705 -7.50 16.22 -25.33
N PHE A 706 -7.04 16.21 -24.08
CA PHE A 706 -7.81 16.72 -22.95
C PHE A 706 -8.19 18.18 -23.12
N ALA A 707 -7.28 19.02 -23.62
CA ALA A 707 -7.52 20.45 -23.85
C ALA A 707 -8.67 20.72 -24.85
N LEU A 708 -8.99 19.76 -25.72
CA LEU A 708 -10.08 19.86 -26.68
C LEU A 708 -11.47 19.71 -26.04
N HIS A 709 -11.56 19.18 -24.81
CA HIS A 709 -12.83 18.75 -24.24
C HIS A 709 -13.79 19.90 -23.92
N ASP A 710 -13.31 21.03 -23.39
CA ASP A 710 -14.20 22.10 -22.92
C ASP A 710 -13.56 23.53 -22.87
N PRO A 711 -13.01 24.08 -23.97
CA PRO A 711 -12.60 25.48 -23.96
C PRO A 711 -13.81 26.42 -23.99
N ALA A 712 -13.78 27.44 -23.13
CA ALA A 712 -14.87 28.40 -22.88
C ALA A 712 -15.25 29.27 -24.10
N GLY A 713 -14.45 29.27 -25.17
CA GLY A 713 -14.65 30.05 -26.39
C GLY A 713 -14.43 29.26 -27.69
N PRO A 714 -14.57 29.89 -28.87
CA PRO A 714 -14.34 29.24 -30.16
C PRO A 714 -12.95 28.59 -30.22
N LEU A 715 -12.87 27.36 -30.74
CA LEU A 715 -11.58 26.68 -30.89
C LEU A 715 -10.69 27.41 -31.92
N PRO A 716 -9.39 27.66 -31.64
CA PRO A 716 -8.49 28.27 -32.61
C PRO A 716 -8.16 27.31 -33.76
N PRO A 717 -7.63 27.80 -34.90
CA PRO A 717 -7.21 26.95 -36.02
C PRO A 717 -6.26 25.81 -35.62
N ALA A 718 -5.32 26.02 -34.69
CA ALA A 718 -4.44 24.95 -34.21
C ALA A 718 -5.15 23.77 -33.53
N ALA A 719 -6.40 23.92 -33.07
CA ALA A 719 -7.17 22.78 -32.60
C ALA A 719 -7.46 21.78 -33.72
N LEU A 720 -7.58 22.25 -34.97
CA LEU A 720 -7.73 21.39 -36.14
C LEU A 720 -6.42 20.62 -36.41
N ASP A 721 -5.28 21.30 -36.34
CA ASP A 721 -3.97 20.67 -36.52
C ASP A 721 -3.70 19.63 -35.41
N ALA A 722 -4.12 19.92 -34.17
CA ALA A 722 -4.09 18.98 -33.06
C ALA A 722 -4.93 17.73 -33.34
N CYS A 723 -6.18 17.91 -33.81
CA CYS A 723 -7.05 16.79 -34.18
C CYS A 723 -6.44 15.93 -35.30
N GLU A 724 -5.90 16.55 -36.34
CA GLU A 724 -5.24 15.85 -37.44
C GLU A 724 -4.02 15.06 -36.95
N HIS A 725 -3.20 15.65 -36.07
CA HIS A 725 -2.03 14.98 -35.55
C HIS A 725 -2.38 13.80 -34.64
N ILE A 726 -3.34 13.98 -33.72
CA ILE A 726 -3.79 12.92 -32.81
C ILE A 726 -4.38 11.76 -33.62
N VAL A 727 -5.25 12.03 -34.59
CA VAL A 727 -5.84 10.98 -35.44
C VAL A 727 -4.78 10.34 -36.33
N GLY A 728 -3.88 11.11 -36.92
CA GLY A 728 -2.80 10.59 -37.75
C GLY A 728 -1.84 9.64 -37.03
N ARG A 729 -1.63 9.83 -35.71
CA ARG A 729 -0.73 9.00 -34.91
C ARG A 729 -1.41 7.91 -34.09
N ALA A 730 -2.63 8.15 -33.62
CA ALA A 730 -3.28 7.32 -32.61
C ALA A 730 -4.70 6.86 -33.00
N ALA A 731 -5.15 7.00 -34.26
CA ALA A 731 -6.51 6.62 -34.68
C ALA A 731 -6.93 5.21 -34.22
N ALA A 732 -6.03 4.23 -34.32
CA ALA A 732 -6.31 2.86 -33.87
C ALA A 732 -6.43 2.76 -32.33
N ASP A 733 -5.63 3.53 -31.59
CA ASP A 733 -5.65 3.55 -30.13
C ASP A 733 -6.88 4.31 -29.59
N LEU A 734 -7.31 5.38 -30.28
CA LEU A 734 -8.54 6.13 -29.97
C LEU A 734 -9.80 5.26 -30.09
N ALA A 735 -9.81 4.32 -31.03
CA ALA A 735 -10.92 3.38 -31.22
C ALA A 735 -10.87 2.20 -30.25
N ASP A 736 -9.70 1.94 -29.69
CA ASP A 736 -9.48 0.81 -28.81
C ASP A 736 -9.82 1.19 -27.37
N ILE A 737 -11.03 0.81 -26.91
CA ILE A 737 -11.58 1.03 -25.55
C ILE A 737 -10.70 0.54 -24.39
N ARG A 738 -9.62 -0.16 -24.75
CA ARG A 738 -8.63 -0.84 -23.92
C ARG A 738 -7.43 0.06 -23.61
N THR A 739 -7.24 1.12 -24.38
CA THR A 739 -6.17 2.08 -24.20
C THR A 739 -6.68 3.26 -23.37
N ARG A 740 -5.77 3.94 -22.66
CA ARG A 740 -6.08 5.22 -22.00
C ARG A 740 -6.62 6.29 -22.98
N HIS A 741 -6.34 6.14 -24.27
CA HIS A 741 -6.69 7.07 -25.35
C HIS A 741 -8.13 6.92 -25.87
N ALA A 742 -8.88 5.91 -25.42
CA ALA A 742 -10.31 5.82 -25.75
C ALA A 742 -11.15 6.98 -25.18
N ALA A 743 -10.74 7.53 -24.03
CA ALA A 743 -11.34 8.75 -23.48
C ALA A 743 -11.05 9.96 -24.37
N ASP A 744 -9.81 10.05 -24.88
CA ASP A 744 -9.35 11.10 -25.79
C ASP A 744 -10.14 11.11 -27.12
N GLY A 745 -10.56 9.94 -27.61
CA GLY A 745 -11.38 9.81 -28.81
C GLY A 745 -12.68 10.60 -28.74
N ARG A 746 -13.33 10.66 -27.57
CA ARG A 746 -14.54 11.47 -27.36
C ARG A 746 -14.24 12.96 -27.46
N TYR A 747 -13.12 13.42 -26.89
CA TYR A 747 -12.72 14.82 -26.94
C TYR A 747 -12.45 15.28 -28.38
N VAL A 748 -11.74 14.45 -29.15
CA VAL A 748 -11.47 14.71 -30.58
C VAL A 748 -12.76 14.74 -31.39
N VAL A 749 -13.69 13.80 -31.19
CA VAL A 749 -14.99 13.78 -31.88
C VAL A 749 -15.78 15.07 -31.60
N THR A 750 -15.92 15.46 -30.33
CA THR A 750 -16.63 16.69 -29.95
C THR A 750 -15.98 17.93 -30.55
N ALA A 751 -14.65 18.02 -30.50
CA ALA A 751 -13.92 19.17 -31.01
C ALA A 751 -14.00 19.30 -32.54
N VAL A 752 -13.88 18.21 -33.30
CA VAL A 752 -13.96 18.25 -34.77
C VAL A 752 -15.36 18.66 -35.24
N LEU A 753 -16.43 18.19 -34.60
CA LEU A 753 -17.80 18.62 -34.92
C LEU A 753 -18.02 20.11 -34.58
N ARG A 754 -17.46 20.59 -33.47
CA ARG A 754 -17.48 22.01 -33.12
C ARG A 754 -16.71 22.84 -34.15
N LEU A 755 -15.49 22.42 -34.50
CA LEU A 755 -14.65 23.05 -35.53
C LEU A 755 -15.38 23.11 -36.88
N TYR A 756 -16.04 22.04 -37.30
CA TYR A 756 -16.82 22.00 -38.54
C TYR A 756 -17.92 23.08 -38.56
N ARG A 757 -18.67 23.23 -37.44
CA ARG A 757 -19.74 24.22 -37.32
C ARG A 757 -19.24 25.66 -37.43
N GLN A 758 -18.14 25.97 -36.75
CA GLN A 758 -17.60 27.33 -36.68
C GLN A 758 -16.67 27.72 -37.84
N SER A 759 -16.16 26.76 -38.61
CA SER A 759 -15.12 27.00 -39.63
C SER A 759 -15.66 27.42 -41.01
N PRO A 760 -14.89 28.20 -41.80
CA PRO A 760 -15.21 28.51 -43.19
C PRO A 760 -15.11 27.26 -44.10
N PRO A 761 -15.67 27.31 -45.32
CA PRO A 761 -15.74 26.15 -46.22
C PRO A 761 -14.40 25.45 -46.49
N SER A 762 -13.30 26.20 -46.58
CA SER A 762 -11.95 25.65 -46.82
C SER A 762 -11.44 24.77 -45.67
N MET A 763 -11.83 25.07 -44.42
CA MET A 763 -11.43 24.30 -43.23
C MET A 763 -12.42 23.16 -42.92
N ARG A 764 -13.67 23.26 -43.38
CA ARG A 764 -14.67 22.19 -43.22
C ARG A 764 -14.26 20.91 -43.94
N SER A 765 -13.61 21.01 -45.10
CA SER A 765 -13.10 19.82 -45.82
C SER A 765 -12.13 19.01 -44.94
N ARG A 766 -11.18 19.69 -44.28
CA ARG A 766 -10.23 19.05 -43.35
C ARG A 766 -10.93 18.38 -42.17
N CYS A 767 -11.97 19.01 -41.62
CA CYS A 767 -12.78 18.40 -40.56
C CYS A 767 -13.47 17.12 -41.04
N LEU A 768 -13.99 17.11 -42.27
CA LEU A 768 -14.60 15.92 -42.88
C LEU A 768 -13.58 14.81 -43.08
N ASP A 769 -12.35 15.12 -43.51
CA ASP A 769 -11.28 14.13 -43.65
C ASP A 769 -10.95 13.45 -42.30
N ILE A 770 -10.98 14.22 -41.20
CA ILE A 770 -10.80 13.69 -39.83
C ILE A 770 -11.99 12.83 -39.42
N ILE A 771 -13.24 13.27 -39.69
CA ILE A 771 -14.45 12.47 -39.42
C ILE A 771 -14.38 11.14 -40.18
N ASP A 772 -13.96 11.15 -41.45
CA ASP A 772 -13.78 9.95 -42.26
C ASP A 772 -12.68 9.05 -41.70
N ALA A 773 -11.60 9.61 -41.16
CA ALA A 773 -10.55 8.84 -40.50
C ALA A 773 -11.03 8.20 -39.18
N LEU A 774 -11.75 8.95 -38.33
CA LEU A 774 -12.35 8.46 -37.10
C LEU A 774 -13.41 7.38 -37.37
N SER A 775 -14.21 7.56 -38.43
CA SER A 775 -15.21 6.60 -38.90
C SER A 775 -14.56 5.30 -39.38
N ARG A 776 -13.50 5.40 -40.19
CA ARG A 776 -12.72 4.22 -40.63
C ARG A 776 -12.06 3.46 -39.49
N ALA A 777 -11.67 4.17 -38.43
CA ALA A 777 -11.08 3.58 -37.25
C ALA A 777 -12.12 2.98 -36.27
N ASP A 778 -13.42 3.23 -36.48
CA ASP A 778 -14.52 2.80 -35.59
C ASP A 778 -14.44 3.42 -34.18
N VAL A 779 -14.10 4.73 -34.10
CA VAL A 779 -13.96 5.43 -32.81
C VAL A 779 -15.32 5.53 -32.08
N PRO A 780 -15.43 5.02 -30.85
CA PRO A 780 -16.69 5.03 -30.09
C PRO A 780 -17.25 6.43 -29.87
N GLY A 781 -18.56 6.60 -30.10
CA GLY A 781 -19.28 7.85 -29.86
C GLY A 781 -19.42 8.77 -31.09
N LEU A 782 -18.69 8.52 -32.17
CA LEU A 782 -18.82 9.30 -33.41
C LEU A 782 -20.21 9.17 -34.04
N HIS A 783 -20.74 7.95 -34.13
CA HIS A 783 -22.06 7.72 -34.77
C HIS A 783 -23.19 8.44 -34.03
N ALA A 784 -23.24 8.30 -32.71
CA ALA A 784 -24.22 8.98 -31.86
C ALA A 784 -24.08 10.52 -31.94
N ALA A 785 -22.86 11.04 -32.03
CA ALA A 785 -22.63 12.47 -32.17
C ALA A 785 -23.11 12.99 -33.55
N LEU A 786 -22.90 12.23 -34.63
CA LEU A 786 -23.38 12.57 -35.97
C LEU A 786 -24.91 12.49 -36.10
N GLU A 787 -25.56 11.58 -35.38
CA GLU A 787 -27.04 11.52 -35.32
C GLU A 787 -27.65 12.77 -34.69
N GLY A 788 -26.98 13.37 -33.70
CA GLY A 788 -27.40 14.63 -33.07
C GLY A 788 -27.21 15.88 -33.95
N GLU A 789 -26.50 15.76 -35.08
CA GLU A 789 -26.26 16.86 -36.04
C GLU A 789 -27.18 16.78 -37.27
N ARG A 790 -28.04 15.75 -37.36
CA ARG A 790 -29.13 15.64 -38.35
C ARG A 790 -30.38 16.33 -37.85
#